data_AF-A0A948J9U9-F1
#
_entry.id   AF-A0A948J9U9-F1
#
_cell.length_a   1.000
_cell.length_b   1.000
_cell.length_c   1.000
_cell.angle_alpha   90.00
_cell.angle_beta   90.00
_cell.angle_gamma   90.00
#
_symmetry.space_group_name_H-M   'P 1'
#
loop_
_entity.id
_entity.type
_entity.pdbx_description
1 polymer ?
#
loop_
_entity_poly.entity_id
_entity_poly.type
_entity_poly.pdbx_seq_one_letter_code
_entity_poly.pdbx_strand_id
1 'polypeptide(L)'
;MLKYINYQILDNSDQQEALEKQVSVSIGRNIRQNIDAFRQHIPSMVSLINDHQIQQYSLFCTKDAELNIVDFATGRVFYQSSAKQEVLAEVQEFYSHAAYFNLQSNTDDLTWRHQPLPQKVDVLMVFGMGLGYHLNELVMNCNIRYLVVYEPNVDILLCSAQANNWQQLLDTATSMGTHIFLQMGSDATAVPAELAELLEFDATLDKIFVYRHQFHPMMDDVIRYLMQHSGDKEALTHTGHQFTEYKEYADYVSERAGNLLGSYQPQGYKTEQAQILYDANMAALLKFYPKVHKAVLEHKTRAWQLVADPQGQPNLYHQKRHALFHNDLAIESAGLVEYFIHHPFKDDVVLNQRASSKYKSYLHFSKVAELQPLIDKALNQESQLPGVVNSLIVFGVALGKHLELLTEKHQIKNLFICEPNLDFFAASLWVTDWAGIFAKADAAEGRIYLNLGGDGSHYFYDLMSQFYQIGAYSIADTYMLSTYFNIGMQKAISDLRSELKVVLALGEYYDHARFGIAHTYHSVFSGQRFLQHSNAEYKNHVALNLPVFLVGNGPSLDHCFEYLREYRDQVIVISCGTALRSLHKNGIEPDFHAEIEQNRATFDWITQIDDRDYLKRIRLLSVNGIHPDTAALFKETLLCFKDGEASTYVFHNGLKKRGFNVASLAYAYPTVTNLVMNYAIKLGFKQFYLFGVDLGFIDINQHHSQHSAYYKTDGSQVYNYQRRHGGGVPSTGNFRPMVYTKPEFDVSRKLLEQAISKAGRKVEVYNCSDGVKIKGTIALQPENILLEATDVKDKETELAGLLQAAYFPAFSELADPIYAQFDSAVFESSMQQWLDILAQDVENKADATALIEKQWQFLRKRAVKDNDITFCLFHGSANYMAGVLTKLAANITDDNTEFLKTFNQVLAVWRGYLQDGQTHYMQEPFEFDSVSVQYLFKPVKQG
;
A
#
# COMPACT_ATOMS: atom_id res chain seq x y z
N MET A 1 -6.25 12.65 18.92
CA MET A 1 -5.56 12.53 17.61
C MET A 1 -4.07 12.20 17.82
N LEU A 2 -3.50 11.35 16.95
CA LEU A 2 -2.18 10.69 16.97
C LEU A 2 -1.39 10.64 18.30
N LYS A 3 -1.84 9.71 19.15
CA LYS A 3 -1.01 9.09 20.18
C LYS A 3 0.02 8.17 19.50
N TYR A 4 1.13 8.68 18.96
CA TYR A 4 2.23 7.84 18.46
C TYR A 4 3.38 7.80 19.48
N ILE A 5 4.07 6.67 19.56
CA ILE A 5 5.19 6.46 20.48
C ILE A 5 6.27 7.53 20.33
N ASN A 6 6.55 7.96 19.09
CA ASN A 6 7.59 8.96 18.80
C ASN A 6 7.36 10.32 19.46
N TYR A 7 6.12 10.67 19.87
CA TYR A 7 5.82 11.93 20.57
C TYR A 7 6.07 11.83 22.08
N GLN A 8 6.15 10.60 22.60
CA GLN A 8 6.25 10.31 24.02
C GLN A 8 7.62 9.82 24.44
N ILE A 9 8.55 9.59 23.52
CA ILE A 9 9.94 9.22 23.82
C ILE A 9 10.89 10.42 23.63
N LEU A 10 12.11 10.32 24.13
CA LEU A 10 13.18 11.30 23.86
C LEU A 10 13.72 11.13 22.44
N ASP A 11 14.04 12.25 21.78
CA ASP A 11 14.69 12.24 20.44
C ASP A 11 16.08 11.57 20.48
N ASN A 12 16.76 11.65 21.64
CA ASN A 12 18.06 11.00 21.85
C ASN A 12 17.88 9.56 22.34
N SER A 13 18.16 8.59 21.45
CA SER A 13 18.03 7.16 21.72
C SER A 13 18.86 6.66 22.93
N ASP A 14 20.09 7.15 23.12
CA ASP A 14 20.94 6.75 24.25
C ASP A 14 20.34 7.20 25.60
N GLN A 15 19.73 8.39 25.63
CA GLN A 15 19.05 8.90 26.82
C GLN A 15 17.76 8.12 27.10
N GLN A 16 17.01 7.76 26.06
CA GLN A 16 15.80 6.94 26.18
C GLN A 16 16.12 5.54 26.71
N GLU A 17 17.18 4.88 26.20
CA GLU A 17 17.59 3.56 26.68
C GLU A 17 18.01 3.58 28.17
N ALA A 18 18.70 4.63 28.60
CA ALA A 18 19.06 4.82 30.01
C ALA A 18 17.81 4.94 30.91
N LEU A 19 16.78 5.64 30.44
CA LEU A 19 15.51 5.80 31.15
C LEU A 19 14.75 4.48 31.27
N GLU A 20 14.65 3.73 30.16
CA GLU A 20 14.02 2.40 30.13
C GLU A 20 14.71 1.42 31.07
N LYS A 21 16.05 1.47 31.14
CA LYS A 21 16.82 0.65 32.07
C LYS A 21 16.50 0.97 33.53
N GLN A 22 16.29 2.24 33.87
CA GLN A 22 15.87 2.64 35.22
C GLN A 22 14.48 2.07 35.58
N VAL A 23 13.53 2.15 34.65
CA VAL A 23 12.15 1.68 34.87
C VAL A 23 12.03 0.14 34.82
N SER A 24 12.93 -0.56 34.12
CA SER A 24 12.93 -2.03 34.06
C SER A 24 12.98 -2.72 35.43
N VAL A 25 13.59 -2.08 36.43
CA VAL A 25 13.69 -2.59 37.81
C VAL A 25 12.32 -2.64 38.50
N SER A 26 11.46 -1.63 38.29
CA SER A 26 10.11 -1.62 38.86
C SER A 26 9.21 -2.62 38.13
N ILE A 27 9.28 -2.70 36.79
CA ILE A 27 8.56 -3.69 35.99
C ILE A 27 8.87 -5.11 36.47
N GLY A 28 10.15 -5.44 36.60
CA GLY A 28 10.60 -6.76 37.05
C GLY A 28 10.21 -7.09 38.50
N ARG A 29 9.97 -6.08 39.34
CA ARG A 29 9.44 -6.27 40.70
C ARG A 29 7.94 -6.52 40.67
N ASN A 30 7.20 -5.66 39.98
CA ASN A 30 5.75 -5.71 39.87
C ASN A 30 5.29 -7.06 39.31
N ILE A 31 5.85 -7.50 38.18
CA ILE A 31 5.42 -8.76 37.55
C ILE A 31 5.60 -9.97 38.47
N ARG A 32 6.69 -10.04 39.24
CA ARG A 32 6.92 -11.12 40.20
C ARG A 32 5.88 -11.10 41.33
N GLN A 33 5.67 -9.94 41.95
CA GLN A 33 4.69 -9.78 43.03
C GLN A 33 3.26 -10.06 42.56
N ASN A 34 2.91 -9.59 41.36
CA ASN A 34 1.59 -9.76 40.77
C ASN A 34 1.32 -11.22 40.39
N ILE A 35 2.31 -11.95 39.85
CA ILE A 35 2.17 -13.39 39.59
C ILE A 35 1.91 -14.15 40.89
N ASP A 36 2.61 -13.81 41.98
CA ASP A 36 2.38 -14.44 43.29
C ASP A 36 0.96 -14.14 43.82
N ALA A 37 0.50 -12.89 43.69
CA ALA A 37 -0.85 -12.51 44.08
C ALA A 37 -1.93 -13.21 43.23
N PHE A 38 -1.75 -13.31 41.91
CA PHE A 38 -2.64 -14.07 41.04
C PHE A 38 -2.64 -15.55 41.41
N ARG A 39 -1.48 -16.14 41.73
CA ARG A 39 -1.41 -17.55 42.16
C ARG A 39 -2.23 -17.79 43.43
N GLN A 40 -2.31 -16.82 44.34
CA GLN A 40 -3.07 -16.92 45.57
C GLN A 40 -4.58 -16.70 45.35
N HIS A 41 -4.95 -15.67 44.59
CA HIS A 41 -6.33 -15.18 44.52
C HIS A 41 -7.08 -15.63 43.25
N ILE A 42 -6.41 -15.68 42.09
CA ILE A 42 -7.01 -16.03 40.79
C ILE A 42 -6.03 -16.89 39.96
N PRO A 43 -5.82 -18.18 40.31
CA PRO A 43 -4.75 -19.01 39.74
C PRO A 43 -4.78 -19.16 38.21
N SER A 44 -5.97 -19.08 37.60
CA SER A 44 -6.17 -19.17 36.15
C SER A 44 -5.45 -18.06 35.37
N MET A 45 -5.17 -16.91 35.99
CA MET A 45 -4.43 -15.82 35.34
C MET A 45 -2.95 -16.17 35.13
N VAL A 46 -2.37 -17.01 35.99
CA VAL A 46 -0.95 -17.38 35.91
C VAL A 46 -0.68 -18.23 34.67
N SER A 47 -1.57 -19.16 34.33
CA SER A 47 -1.45 -19.94 33.08
C SER A 47 -1.55 -19.04 31.86
N LEU A 48 -2.52 -18.11 31.83
CA LEU A 48 -2.67 -17.15 30.73
C LEU A 48 -1.40 -16.29 30.53
N ILE A 49 -0.83 -15.76 31.61
CA ILE A 49 0.38 -14.92 31.52
C ILE A 49 1.60 -15.72 31.06
N ASN A 50 1.76 -16.98 31.50
CA ASN A 50 2.92 -17.79 31.16
C ASN A 50 2.87 -18.37 29.73
N ASP A 51 1.66 -18.73 29.27
CA ASP A 51 1.48 -19.43 27.99
C ASP A 51 1.29 -18.48 26.81
N HIS A 52 0.89 -17.22 27.07
CA HIS A 52 0.61 -16.24 26.02
C HIS A 52 1.87 -15.61 25.43
N GLN A 53 1.93 -15.55 24.11
CA GLN A 53 2.96 -14.81 23.37
C GLN A 53 2.38 -13.49 22.88
N ILE A 54 3.12 -12.39 23.12
CA ILE A 54 2.70 -11.05 22.73
C ILE A 54 2.41 -10.98 21.22
N GLN A 55 1.24 -10.44 20.85
CA GLN A 55 0.77 -10.41 19.45
C GLN A 55 0.64 -9.01 18.84
N GLN A 56 0.36 -7.99 19.66
CA GLN A 56 -0.01 -6.64 19.21
C GLN A 56 0.43 -5.52 20.16
N TYR A 57 0.26 -5.68 21.47
CA TYR A 57 0.52 -4.62 22.45
C TYR A 57 1.72 -4.92 23.35
N SER A 58 2.50 -3.90 23.64
CA SER A 58 3.62 -3.98 24.59
C SER A 58 3.73 -2.74 25.44
N LEU A 59 4.44 -2.86 26.56
CA LEU A 59 4.76 -1.74 27.42
C LEU A 59 5.94 -0.94 26.85
N PHE A 60 5.92 0.39 26.98
CA PHE A 60 7.09 1.24 26.76
C PHE A 60 7.18 2.33 27.83
N CYS A 61 8.34 2.98 27.90
CA CYS A 61 8.62 4.07 28.84
C CYS A 61 8.53 5.42 28.12
N THR A 62 7.76 6.36 28.65
CA THR A 62 7.72 7.73 28.14
C THR A 62 8.96 8.52 28.57
N LYS A 63 9.22 9.66 27.94
CA LYS A 63 10.27 10.63 28.28
C LYS A 63 10.16 11.18 29.69
N ASP A 64 8.99 11.04 30.31
CA ASP A 64 8.69 11.43 31.70
C ASP A 64 8.87 10.26 32.69
N ALA A 65 9.47 9.15 32.25
CA ALA A 65 9.68 7.92 33.01
C ALA A 65 8.39 7.20 33.44
N GLU A 66 7.28 7.42 32.72
CA GLU A 66 6.02 6.74 32.96
C GLU A 66 5.80 5.55 32.03
N LEU A 67 5.02 4.57 32.48
CA LEU A 67 4.67 3.39 31.69
C LEU A 67 3.41 3.64 30.87
N ASN A 68 3.45 3.25 29.60
CA ASN A 68 2.32 3.33 28.68
C ASN A 68 2.31 2.09 27.76
N ILE A 69 1.21 1.90 27.03
CA ILE A 69 0.99 0.76 26.12
C ILE A 69 1.15 1.27 24.69
N VAL A 70 1.94 0.55 23.89
CA VAL A 70 2.09 0.77 22.45
C VAL A 70 1.57 -0.43 21.67
N ASP A 71 0.82 -0.17 20.60
CA ASP A 71 0.58 -1.09 19.51
C ASP A 71 1.81 -1.05 18.59
N PHE A 72 2.63 -2.10 18.57
CA PHE A 72 3.88 -2.06 17.80
C PHE A 72 3.66 -2.21 16.28
N ALA A 73 2.50 -2.69 15.84
CA ALA A 73 2.17 -2.76 14.41
C ALA A 73 1.88 -1.36 13.84
N THR A 74 1.31 -0.49 14.66
CA THR A 74 0.89 0.86 14.24
C THR A 74 1.75 1.98 14.85
N GLY A 75 2.52 1.70 15.90
CA GLY A 75 3.25 2.67 16.71
C GLY A 75 2.35 3.53 17.61
N ARG A 76 1.05 3.22 17.70
CA ARG A 76 0.08 4.03 18.46
C ARG A 76 0.08 3.67 19.93
N VAL A 77 -0.22 4.63 20.80
CA VAL A 77 -0.19 4.44 22.25
C VAL A 77 -1.55 4.67 22.89
N PHE A 78 -1.84 3.98 23.99
CA PHE A 78 -3.14 4.03 24.65
C PHE A 78 -3.37 5.37 25.34
N TYR A 79 -2.44 5.79 26.18
CA TYR A 79 -2.60 6.98 27.03
C TYR A 79 -1.81 8.17 26.47
N GLN A 80 -2.13 9.36 26.95
CA GLN A 80 -1.30 10.55 26.80
C GLN A 80 0.02 10.40 27.60
N SER A 81 0.78 11.48 27.79
CA SER A 81 2.09 11.44 28.44
C SER A 81 2.06 10.88 29.87
N SER A 82 0.96 11.09 30.61
CA SER A 82 0.76 10.49 31.93
C SER A 82 -0.50 9.62 32.00
N ALA A 83 -0.30 8.30 31.94
CA ALA A 83 -1.38 7.33 32.00
C ALA A 83 -2.14 7.39 33.33
N LYS A 84 -1.42 7.53 34.45
CA LYS A 84 -2.06 7.56 35.77
C LYS A 84 -2.95 8.79 35.96
N GLN A 85 -2.50 9.98 35.54
CA GLN A 85 -3.28 11.20 35.65
C GLN A 85 -4.53 11.17 34.74
N GLU A 86 -4.39 10.72 33.50
CA GLU A 86 -5.52 10.55 32.56
C GLU A 86 -6.60 9.64 33.17
N VAL A 87 -6.19 8.49 33.70
CA VAL A 87 -7.11 7.52 34.29
C VAL A 87 -7.75 8.02 35.60
N LEU A 88 -7.01 8.76 36.43
CA LEU A 88 -7.57 9.37 37.64
C LEU A 88 -8.66 10.38 37.31
N ALA A 89 -8.46 11.23 36.30
CA ALA A 89 -9.47 12.19 35.85
C ALA A 89 -10.74 11.47 35.35
N GLU A 90 -10.57 10.39 34.58
CA GLU A 90 -11.67 9.53 34.13
C GLU A 90 -12.46 8.92 35.30
N VAL A 91 -11.78 8.38 36.33
CA VAL A 91 -12.44 7.84 37.52
C VAL A 91 -13.23 8.92 38.28
N GLN A 92 -12.70 10.15 38.40
CA GLN A 92 -13.42 11.25 39.04
C GLN A 92 -14.69 11.64 38.27
N GLU A 93 -14.61 11.65 36.94
CA GLU A 93 -15.80 11.87 36.10
C GLU A 93 -16.83 10.76 36.31
N PHE A 94 -16.39 9.50 36.39
CA PHE A 94 -17.26 8.36 36.64
C PHE A 94 -17.97 8.45 37.99
N TYR A 95 -17.30 8.91 39.06
CA TYR A 95 -17.97 9.12 40.34
C TYR A 95 -19.12 10.12 40.25
N SER A 96 -19.05 11.08 39.34
CA SER A 96 -20.09 12.09 39.14
C SER A 96 -21.18 11.63 38.15
N HIS A 97 -20.81 10.83 37.14
CA HIS A 97 -21.66 10.45 36.02
C HIS A 97 -21.53 8.96 35.67
N ALA A 98 -21.73 8.08 36.65
CA ALA A 98 -21.64 6.64 36.46
C ALA A 98 -22.79 6.13 35.59
N ALA A 99 -22.45 5.54 34.44
CA ALA A 99 -23.42 4.93 33.55
C ALA A 99 -24.00 3.65 34.18
N TYR A 100 -25.29 3.38 33.96
CA TYR A 100 -25.95 2.21 34.51
C TYR A 100 -27.15 1.75 33.69
N PHE A 101 -27.53 0.49 33.87
CA PHE A 101 -28.80 -0.08 33.42
C PHE A 101 -29.44 -0.87 34.57
N ASN A 102 -30.74 -1.12 34.47
CA ASN A 102 -31.47 -1.94 35.42
C ASN A 102 -31.84 -3.28 34.78
N LEU A 103 -31.94 -4.34 35.57
CA LEU A 103 -32.34 -5.67 35.12
C LEU A 103 -33.86 -5.87 35.17
N GLN A 104 -34.54 -5.29 36.17
CA GLN A 104 -35.94 -5.59 36.52
C GLN A 104 -36.82 -4.34 36.72
N SER A 105 -36.24 -3.16 36.97
CA SER A 105 -36.99 -1.90 37.09
C SER A 105 -37.74 -1.50 35.80
N ASN A 106 -38.78 -0.64 35.91
CA ASN A 106 -39.60 -0.21 34.77
C ASN A 106 -38.76 0.32 33.59
N THR A 107 -39.10 -0.12 32.37
CA THR A 107 -38.56 0.40 31.12
C THR A 107 -38.83 1.90 30.97
N ASP A 108 -37.85 2.65 30.47
CA ASP A 108 -38.00 4.05 30.09
C ASP A 108 -37.43 4.28 28.68
N ASP A 109 -37.72 5.45 28.09
CA ASP A 109 -37.31 5.76 26.70
C ASP A 109 -35.86 6.28 26.59
N LEU A 110 -35.07 6.27 27.66
CA LEU A 110 -33.68 6.72 27.65
C LEU A 110 -32.75 5.65 27.04
N THR A 111 -31.90 6.07 26.12
CA THR A 111 -30.91 5.20 25.48
C THR A 111 -29.58 5.13 26.24
N TRP A 112 -29.34 6.06 27.16
CA TRP A 112 -28.16 6.10 28.02
C TRP A 112 -28.50 6.78 29.35
N ARG A 113 -28.15 6.17 30.48
CA ARG A 113 -28.46 6.68 31.83
C ARG A 113 -27.17 6.87 32.60
N HIS A 114 -27.10 7.93 33.39
CA HIS A 114 -26.00 8.18 34.32
C HIS A 114 -26.50 8.79 35.63
N GLN A 115 -25.76 8.55 36.71
CA GLN A 115 -26.01 9.15 38.03
C GLN A 115 -24.70 9.19 38.83
N PRO A 116 -24.59 9.98 39.92
CA PRO A 116 -23.46 9.87 40.83
C PRO A 116 -23.30 8.43 41.35
N LEU A 117 -22.07 7.93 41.39
CA LEU A 117 -21.81 6.57 41.85
C LEU A 117 -22.12 6.46 43.36
N PRO A 118 -22.95 5.49 43.80
CA PRO A 118 -23.21 5.28 45.21
C PRO A 118 -21.97 4.70 45.92
N GLN A 119 -21.88 4.90 47.24
CA GLN A 119 -20.81 4.31 48.04
C GLN A 119 -20.80 2.77 48.04
N LYS A 120 -21.98 2.16 47.87
CA LYS A 120 -22.17 0.71 47.77
C LYS A 120 -22.71 0.38 46.39
N VAL A 121 -22.02 -0.50 45.69
CA VAL A 121 -22.34 -0.94 44.33
C VAL A 121 -22.43 -2.46 44.34
N ASP A 122 -23.59 -3.00 43.95
CA ASP A 122 -23.76 -4.46 43.88
C ASP A 122 -22.95 -5.06 42.73
N VAL A 123 -23.08 -4.50 41.53
CA VAL A 123 -22.34 -4.97 40.34
C VAL A 123 -21.74 -3.78 39.59
N LEU A 124 -20.44 -3.86 39.33
CA LEU A 124 -19.72 -2.98 38.41
C LEU A 124 -19.12 -3.81 37.27
N MET A 125 -19.54 -3.52 36.04
CA MET A 125 -18.98 -4.10 34.83
C MET A 125 -17.99 -3.11 34.20
N VAL A 126 -16.76 -3.55 34.01
CA VAL A 126 -15.67 -2.77 33.43
C VAL A 126 -15.34 -3.32 32.05
N PHE A 127 -15.39 -2.48 31.03
CA PHE A 127 -15.06 -2.82 29.65
C PHE A 127 -13.71 -2.19 29.26
N GLY A 128 -12.67 -3.02 29.27
CA GLY A 128 -11.26 -2.65 29.09
C GLY A 128 -10.49 -2.60 30.40
N MET A 129 -9.28 -3.18 30.40
CA MET A 129 -8.38 -3.18 31.55
C MET A 129 -7.32 -2.09 31.45
N GLY A 130 -6.77 -1.88 30.25
CA GLY A 130 -5.62 -0.98 30.06
C GLY A 130 -4.48 -1.32 31.03
N LEU A 131 -3.85 -0.32 31.66
CA LEU A 131 -2.86 -0.58 32.72
C LEU A 131 -3.48 -0.98 34.06
N GLY A 132 -4.79 -0.92 34.25
CA GLY A 132 -5.48 -1.34 35.48
C GLY A 132 -5.49 -0.31 36.62
N TYR A 133 -5.03 0.92 36.40
CA TYR A 133 -4.99 1.95 37.45
C TYR A 133 -6.39 2.34 37.96
N HIS A 134 -7.41 2.36 37.08
CA HIS A 134 -8.79 2.66 37.48
C HIS A 134 -9.34 1.62 38.46
N LEU A 135 -8.96 0.34 38.30
CA LEU A 135 -9.41 -0.74 39.17
C LEU A 135 -8.94 -0.54 40.62
N ASN A 136 -7.70 -0.10 40.81
CA ASN A 136 -7.19 0.24 42.14
C ASN A 136 -8.05 1.33 42.79
N GLU A 137 -8.30 2.41 42.06
CA GLU A 137 -9.03 3.57 42.57
C GLU A 137 -10.49 3.23 42.89
N LEU A 138 -11.14 2.44 42.02
CA LEU A 138 -12.52 1.98 42.22
C LEU A 138 -12.64 1.07 43.46
N VAL A 139 -11.75 0.08 43.61
CA VAL A 139 -11.78 -0.85 44.76
C VAL A 139 -11.41 -0.14 46.07
N MET A 140 -10.52 0.85 46.04
CA MET A 140 -10.12 1.59 47.26
C MET A 140 -11.19 2.56 47.76
N ASN A 141 -11.99 3.15 46.86
CA ASN A 141 -12.89 4.25 47.19
C ASN A 141 -14.39 3.90 47.06
N CYS A 142 -14.75 2.74 46.49
CA CYS A 142 -16.12 2.27 46.38
C CYS A 142 -16.25 0.85 46.96
N ASN A 143 -17.32 0.59 47.72
CA ASN A 143 -17.61 -0.77 48.20
C ASN A 143 -18.39 -1.52 47.12
N ILE A 144 -17.64 -2.25 46.29
CA ILE A 144 -18.17 -3.04 45.17
C ILE A 144 -18.33 -4.49 45.62
N ARG A 145 -19.50 -5.09 45.45
CA ARG A 145 -19.73 -6.50 45.78
C ARG A 145 -19.24 -7.44 44.67
N TYR A 146 -19.62 -7.19 43.43
CA TYR A 146 -19.17 -7.94 42.25
C TYR A 146 -18.52 -7.00 41.23
N LEU A 147 -17.24 -7.22 40.94
CA LEU A 147 -16.48 -6.49 39.93
C LEU A 147 -16.17 -7.44 38.76
N VAL A 148 -16.73 -7.16 37.59
CA VAL A 148 -16.52 -7.96 36.38
C VAL A 148 -15.73 -7.14 35.37
N VAL A 149 -14.57 -7.63 34.93
CA VAL A 149 -13.68 -6.91 34.01
C VAL A 149 -13.54 -7.71 32.72
N TYR A 150 -13.92 -7.11 31.59
CA TYR A 150 -13.75 -7.65 30.24
C TYR A 150 -12.54 -7.02 29.59
N GLU A 151 -11.61 -7.84 29.11
CA GLU A 151 -10.46 -7.38 28.31
C GLU A 151 -10.30 -8.30 27.10
N PRO A 152 -10.61 -7.83 25.88
CA PRO A 152 -10.55 -8.65 24.68
C PRO A 152 -9.12 -9.06 24.28
N ASN A 153 -8.08 -8.32 24.70
CA ASN A 153 -6.71 -8.62 24.29
C ASN A 153 -5.83 -9.01 25.48
N VAL A 154 -5.32 -10.25 25.47
CA VAL A 154 -4.47 -10.81 26.53
C VAL A 154 -3.14 -10.05 26.66
N ASP A 155 -2.63 -9.39 25.61
CA ASP A 155 -1.44 -8.53 25.72
C ASP A 155 -1.63 -7.40 26.75
N ILE A 156 -2.83 -6.86 26.86
CA ILE A 156 -3.16 -5.79 27.81
C ILE A 156 -3.08 -6.30 29.25
N LEU A 157 -3.46 -7.57 29.52
CA LEU A 157 -3.25 -8.21 30.81
C LEU A 157 -1.75 -8.26 31.16
N LEU A 158 -0.88 -8.63 30.21
CA LEU A 158 0.56 -8.65 30.45
C LEU A 158 1.10 -7.25 30.75
N CYS A 159 0.68 -6.23 29.99
CA CYS A 159 1.03 -4.84 30.25
C CYS A 159 0.57 -4.38 31.65
N SER A 160 -0.66 -4.70 32.05
CA SER A 160 -1.18 -4.39 33.38
C SER A 160 -0.42 -5.12 34.48
N ALA A 161 -0.10 -6.40 34.30
CA ALA A 161 0.67 -7.18 35.27
C ALA A 161 2.10 -6.66 35.45
N GLN A 162 2.67 -5.99 34.44
CA GLN A 162 3.97 -5.33 34.51
C GLN A 162 3.93 -3.94 35.16
N ALA A 163 2.85 -3.18 34.94
CA ALA A 163 2.76 -1.78 35.39
C ALA A 163 2.03 -1.60 36.73
N ASN A 164 0.96 -2.34 36.97
CA ASN A 164 0.07 -2.15 38.11
C ASN A 164 0.55 -2.85 39.39
N ASN A 165 -0.03 -2.48 40.54
CA ASN A 165 0.13 -3.21 41.79
C ASN A 165 -1.10 -4.12 42.05
N TRP A 166 -1.16 -5.26 41.37
CA TRP A 166 -2.26 -6.22 41.51
C TRP A 166 -2.32 -6.86 42.90
N GLN A 167 -1.17 -7.02 43.58
CA GLN A 167 -1.16 -7.51 44.96
C GLN A 167 -2.01 -6.61 45.87
N GLN A 168 -1.75 -5.30 45.84
CA GLN A 168 -2.53 -4.35 46.62
C GLN A 168 -4.02 -4.37 46.23
N LEU A 169 -4.33 -4.44 44.94
CA LEU A 169 -5.72 -4.50 44.46
C LEU A 169 -6.46 -5.72 45.02
N LEU A 170 -5.89 -6.91 44.87
CA LEU A 170 -6.52 -8.17 45.27
C LEU A 170 -6.64 -8.32 46.79
N ASP A 171 -5.61 -7.87 47.53
CA ASP A 171 -5.66 -7.84 49.00
C ASP A 171 -6.72 -6.85 49.50
N THR A 172 -6.82 -5.67 48.88
CA THR A 172 -7.86 -4.68 49.20
C THR A 172 -9.24 -5.23 48.89
N ALA A 173 -9.44 -5.82 47.71
CA ALA A 173 -10.70 -6.44 47.31
C ALA A 173 -11.15 -7.53 48.31
N THR A 174 -10.22 -8.39 48.72
CA THR A 174 -10.47 -9.42 49.74
C THR A 174 -10.89 -8.79 51.08
N SER A 175 -10.20 -7.73 51.50
CA SER A 175 -10.52 -7.03 52.76
C SER A 175 -11.88 -6.32 52.74
N MET A 176 -12.31 -5.86 51.56
CA MET A 176 -13.58 -5.17 51.34
C MET A 176 -14.74 -6.13 51.03
N GLY A 177 -14.46 -7.42 50.80
CA GLY A 177 -15.45 -8.42 50.40
C GLY A 177 -15.88 -8.31 48.93
N THR A 178 -15.05 -7.72 48.08
CA THR A 178 -15.28 -7.61 46.64
C THR A 178 -14.90 -8.91 45.93
N HIS A 179 -15.85 -9.48 45.20
CA HIS A 179 -15.61 -10.62 44.31
C HIS A 179 -15.20 -10.11 42.92
N ILE A 180 -14.03 -10.52 42.43
CA ILE A 180 -13.48 -10.08 41.14
C ILE A 180 -13.57 -11.22 40.13
N PHE A 181 -14.13 -10.91 38.96
CA PHE A 181 -14.18 -11.79 37.79
C PHE A 181 -13.41 -11.14 36.63
N LEU A 182 -12.38 -11.82 36.14
CA LEU A 182 -11.54 -11.34 35.04
C LEU A 182 -11.82 -12.18 33.78
N GLN A 183 -12.53 -11.59 32.82
CA GLN A 183 -12.88 -12.20 31.53
C GLN A 183 -11.85 -11.82 30.45
N MET A 184 -10.70 -12.49 30.47
CA MET A 184 -9.55 -12.19 29.60
C MET A 184 -9.68 -12.89 28.25
N GLY A 185 -9.46 -12.16 27.16
CA GLY A 185 -9.72 -12.61 25.79
C GLY A 185 -11.21 -12.54 25.40
N SER A 186 -12.06 -11.94 26.23
CA SER A 186 -13.51 -11.81 25.98
C SER A 186 -13.85 -10.46 25.39
N ASP A 187 -14.65 -10.47 24.33
CA ASP A 187 -15.25 -9.29 23.71
C ASP A 187 -16.64 -8.94 24.29
N ALA A 188 -16.99 -9.58 25.43
CA ALA A 188 -18.23 -9.42 26.18
C ALA A 188 -19.51 -9.87 25.46
N THR A 189 -19.41 -10.66 24.39
CA THR A 189 -20.59 -11.21 23.70
C THR A 189 -21.38 -12.23 24.53
N ALA A 190 -20.76 -12.80 25.57
CA ALA A 190 -21.41 -13.75 26.48
C ALA A 190 -22.22 -13.08 27.62
N VAL A 191 -22.21 -11.74 27.73
CA VAL A 191 -22.85 -11.01 28.83
C VAL A 191 -24.29 -11.42 29.12
N PRO A 192 -25.18 -11.65 28.12
CA PRO A 192 -26.53 -12.10 28.43
C PRO A 192 -26.60 -13.41 29.23
N ALA A 193 -25.69 -14.36 28.95
CA ALA A 193 -25.59 -15.61 29.71
C ALA A 193 -25.03 -15.37 31.12
N GLU A 194 -24.02 -14.51 31.23
CA GLU A 194 -23.39 -14.17 32.52
C GLU A 194 -24.36 -13.41 33.44
N LEU A 195 -25.21 -12.54 32.89
CA LEU A 195 -26.29 -11.87 33.62
C LEU A 195 -27.37 -12.85 34.08
N ALA A 196 -27.70 -13.86 33.26
CA ALA A 196 -28.64 -14.91 33.65
C ALA A 196 -28.09 -15.71 34.84
N GLU A 197 -26.82 -16.12 34.78
CA GLU A 197 -26.13 -16.83 35.87
C GLU A 197 -26.07 -15.99 37.17
N LEU A 198 -25.74 -14.69 37.06
CA LEU A 198 -25.73 -13.77 38.20
C LEU A 198 -27.11 -13.66 38.86
N LEU A 199 -28.19 -13.62 38.07
CA LEU A 199 -29.56 -13.55 38.59
C LEU A 199 -30.06 -14.87 39.18
N GLU A 200 -29.55 -16.01 38.71
CA GLU A 200 -29.78 -17.31 39.36
C GLU A 200 -29.10 -17.38 40.73
N PHE A 201 -27.91 -16.80 40.85
CA PHE A 201 -27.17 -16.74 42.11
C PHE A 201 -27.76 -15.73 43.10
N ASP A 202 -28.16 -14.55 42.62
CA ASP A 202 -28.77 -13.49 43.44
C ASP A 202 -29.88 -12.76 42.67
N ALA A 203 -31.13 -13.21 42.90
CA ALA A 203 -32.31 -12.65 42.26
C ALA A 203 -32.65 -11.20 42.68
N THR A 204 -31.97 -10.66 43.69
CA THR A 204 -32.20 -9.29 44.18
C THR A 204 -31.43 -8.22 43.41
N LEU A 205 -30.51 -8.64 42.53
CA LEU A 205 -29.77 -7.74 41.67
C LEU A 205 -30.71 -7.01 40.70
N ASP A 206 -30.53 -5.70 40.60
CA ASP A 206 -31.26 -4.85 39.66
C ASP A 206 -30.35 -3.85 38.96
N LYS A 207 -29.72 -2.95 39.72
CA LYS A 207 -28.92 -1.87 39.13
C LYS A 207 -27.47 -2.29 38.91
N ILE A 208 -27.02 -2.25 37.65
CA ILE A 208 -25.65 -2.57 37.24
C ILE A 208 -24.99 -1.31 36.70
N PHE A 209 -23.82 -0.97 37.24
CA PHE A 209 -23.00 0.14 36.74
C PHE A 209 -22.02 -0.34 35.68
N VAL A 210 -21.76 0.52 34.69
CA VAL A 210 -20.89 0.23 33.55
C VAL A 210 -19.78 1.26 33.46
N TYR A 211 -18.54 0.81 33.52
CA TYR A 211 -17.34 1.61 33.32
C TYR A 211 -16.70 1.21 31.99
N ARG A 212 -16.69 2.10 30.99
CA ARG A 212 -15.98 1.87 29.74
C ARG A 212 -14.60 2.51 29.79
N HIS A 213 -13.56 1.68 29.85
CA HIS A 213 -12.16 2.11 29.86
C HIS A 213 -11.52 2.08 28.46
N GLN A 214 -12.13 1.39 27.49
CA GLN A 214 -11.70 1.48 26.10
C GLN A 214 -12.87 1.32 25.14
N PHE A 215 -12.78 2.00 24.00
CA PHE A 215 -13.62 1.71 22.85
C PHE A 215 -13.13 0.43 22.18
N HIS A 216 -14.02 -0.53 22.00
CA HIS A 216 -13.75 -1.75 21.26
C HIS A 216 -14.93 -2.05 20.32
N PRO A 217 -14.69 -2.37 19.04
CA PRO A 217 -15.74 -2.51 18.04
C PRO A 217 -16.87 -3.49 18.41
N MET A 218 -16.59 -4.54 19.17
CA MET A 218 -17.63 -5.47 19.64
C MET A 218 -18.22 -5.04 20.98
N MET A 219 -17.38 -4.66 21.96
CA MET A 219 -17.86 -4.33 23.30
C MET A 219 -18.76 -3.10 23.30
N ASP A 220 -18.52 -2.14 22.40
CA ASP A 220 -19.39 -0.97 22.28
C ASP A 220 -20.80 -1.35 21.81
N ASP A 221 -20.95 -2.39 20.99
CA ASP A 221 -22.28 -2.88 20.60
C ASP A 221 -22.98 -3.58 21.76
N VAL A 222 -22.22 -4.35 22.56
CA VAL A 222 -22.71 -4.96 23.81
C VAL A 222 -23.16 -3.88 24.79
N ILE A 223 -22.34 -2.87 25.08
CA ILE A 223 -22.69 -1.78 26.00
C ILE A 223 -23.94 -1.05 25.51
N ARG A 224 -24.01 -0.72 24.21
CA ARG A 224 -25.18 -0.09 23.60
C ARG A 224 -26.44 -0.94 23.80
N TYR A 225 -26.35 -2.25 23.57
CA TYR A 225 -27.46 -3.18 23.78
C TYR A 225 -27.95 -3.19 25.22
N LEU A 226 -27.03 -3.28 26.20
CA LEU A 226 -27.34 -3.28 27.63
C LEU A 226 -28.06 -1.99 28.06
N MET A 227 -27.58 -0.84 27.59
CA MET A 227 -28.16 0.46 27.93
C MET A 227 -29.56 0.64 27.33
N GLN A 228 -29.78 0.16 26.10
CA GLN A 228 -31.06 0.26 25.40
C GLN A 228 -32.14 -0.68 25.95
N HIS A 229 -31.77 -1.84 26.48
CA HIS A 229 -32.71 -2.84 27.02
C HIS A 229 -32.81 -2.79 28.55
N SER A 230 -32.40 -1.68 29.18
CA SER A 230 -32.55 -1.49 30.62
C SER A 230 -34.01 -1.68 31.05
N GLY A 231 -34.22 -2.57 32.03
CA GLY A 231 -35.53 -2.95 32.56
C GLY A 231 -36.20 -4.12 31.82
N ASP A 232 -35.64 -4.56 30.70
CA ASP A 232 -36.11 -5.73 29.95
C ASP A 232 -35.27 -6.96 30.29
N LYS A 233 -35.66 -7.65 31.37
CA LYS A 233 -34.98 -8.86 31.83
C LYS A 233 -34.89 -9.94 30.76
N GLU A 234 -35.94 -10.11 29.96
CA GLU A 234 -35.99 -11.18 28.94
C GLU A 234 -34.97 -10.91 27.84
N ALA A 235 -34.89 -9.68 27.35
CA ALA A 235 -33.87 -9.27 26.40
C ALA A 235 -32.46 -9.39 26.99
N LEU A 236 -32.21 -8.78 28.16
CA LEU A 236 -30.89 -8.73 28.80
C LEU A 236 -30.31 -10.11 29.15
N THR A 237 -31.15 -11.14 29.25
CA THR A 237 -30.73 -12.54 29.52
C THR A 237 -30.88 -13.47 28.32
N HIS A 238 -31.19 -12.94 27.13
CA HIS A 238 -31.38 -13.73 25.92
C HIS A 238 -30.05 -14.20 25.31
N THR A 239 -29.66 -15.43 25.63
CA THR A 239 -28.39 -16.05 25.16
C THR A 239 -28.31 -16.24 23.64
N GLY A 240 -29.42 -16.14 22.91
CA GLY A 240 -29.46 -16.24 21.45
C GLY A 240 -29.17 -14.94 20.70
N HIS A 241 -28.95 -13.81 21.40
CA HIS A 241 -28.70 -12.53 20.75
C HIS A 241 -27.38 -12.53 19.97
N GLN A 242 -27.40 -11.95 18.76
CA GLN A 242 -26.21 -11.81 17.93
C GLN A 242 -25.78 -10.35 17.85
N PHE A 243 -24.61 -10.05 18.41
CA PHE A 243 -23.99 -8.73 18.34
C PHE A 243 -23.31 -8.51 16.98
N THR A 244 -23.22 -7.24 16.57
CA THR A 244 -22.57 -6.86 15.31
C THR A 244 -21.40 -5.92 15.56
N GLU A 245 -20.21 -6.35 15.18
CA GLU A 245 -18.99 -5.59 15.35
C GLU A 245 -18.91 -4.36 14.40
N TYR A 246 -18.49 -3.21 14.92
CA TYR A 246 -18.25 -1.99 14.13
C TYR A 246 -16.99 -2.08 13.25
N LYS A 247 -17.10 -2.73 12.08
CA LYS A 247 -15.99 -2.93 11.13
C LYS A 247 -15.92 -1.92 9.99
N GLU A 248 -16.97 -1.13 9.79
CA GLU A 248 -17.03 -0.20 8.66
C GLU A 248 -16.06 0.97 8.88
N TYR A 249 -15.42 1.45 7.81
CA TYR A 249 -14.44 2.54 7.92
C TYR A 249 -15.04 3.81 8.54
N ALA A 250 -16.35 4.02 8.36
CA ALA A 250 -17.10 5.15 8.91
C ALA A 250 -17.33 5.03 10.42
N ASP A 251 -17.21 3.83 11.01
CA ASP A 251 -17.44 3.60 12.44
C ASP A 251 -16.13 3.56 13.26
N TYR A 252 -15.01 3.92 12.65
CA TYR A 252 -13.72 3.91 13.33
C TYR A 252 -13.69 4.91 14.50
N VAL A 253 -13.43 4.41 15.70
CA VAL A 253 -13.20 5.19 16.93
C VAL A 253 -11.89 4.70 17.53
N SER A 254 -11.04 5.61 18.00
CA SER A 254 -9.84 5.21 18.75
C SER A 254 -10.21 4.62 20.10
N GLU A 255 -9.45 3.62 20.51
CA GLU A 255 -9.47 2.91 21.80
C GLU A 255 -9.67 3.85 23.00
N ARG A 256 -9.04 5.02 22.95
CA ARG A 256 -9.08 6.05 24.01
C ARG A 256 -9.53 7.41 23.46
N ALA A 257 -10.57 7.39 22.63
CA ALA A 257 -11.25 8.59 22.12
C ALA A 257 -11.96 9.36 23.26
N GLY A 258 -12.42 10.58 22.97
CA GLY A 258 -13.12 11.41 23.95
C GLY A 258 -14.49 10.82 24.31
N ASN A 259 -15.03 11.24 25.46
CA ASN A 259 -16.30 10.73 26.01
C ASN A 259 -16.30 9.21 26.28
N LEU A 260 -15.21 8.70 26.84
CA LEU A 260 -15.06 7.29 27.21
C LEU A 260 -16.25 6.77 28.04
N LEU A 261 -16.72 7.54 29.02
CA LEU A 261 -17.84 7.11 29.89
C LEU A 261 -19.24 7.25 29.25
N GLY A 262 -19.34 7.88 28.08
CA GLY A 262 -20.62 8.10 27.40
C GLY A 262 -21.52 9.16 28.07
N SER A 263 -20.97 9.97 28.98
CA SER A 263 -21.69 10.98 29.77
C SER A 263 -22.15 12.20 28.97
N TYR A 264 -21.45 12.52 27.87
CA TYR A 264 -21.72 13.70 27.05
C TYR A 264 -23.06 13.60 26.31
N GLN A 265 -23.83 14.69 26.38
CA GLN A 265 -25.09 14.87 25.66
C GLN A 265 -24.86 15.74 24.42
N PRO A 266 -25.05 15.20 23.20
CA PRO A 266 -24.69 15.90 21.97
C PRO A 266 -25.55 17.14 21.73
N GLN A 267 -24.88 18.27 21.47
CA GLN A 267 -25.50 19.51 21.04
C GLN A 267 -24.99 19.88 19.65
N GLY A 268 -25.90 20.19 18.72
CA GLY A 268 -25.50 20.56 17.36
C GLY A 268 -24.66 21.85 17.33
N TYR A 269 -23.57 21.85 16.57
CA TYR A 269 -22.76 23.05 16.36
C TYR A 269 -23.34 23.88 15.21
N LYS A 270 -24.08 24.94 15.55
CA LYS A 270 -24.64 25.90 14.58
C LYS A 270 -24.59 27.32 15.15
N THR A 271 -23.45 27.98 14.98
CA THR A 271 -23.29 29.40 15.29
C THR A 271 -23.51 30.24 14.03
N GLU A 272 -23.83 31.53 14.18
CA GLU A 272 -23.94 32.46 13.04
C GLU A 272 -22.65 32.52 12.22
N GLN A 273 -21.49 32.52 12.91
CA GLN A 273 -20.18 32.49 12.27
C GLN A 273 -19.95 31.20 11.47
N ALA A 274 -20.34 30.05 12.02
CA ALA A 274 -20.22 28.78 11.32
C ALA A 274 -21.12 28.72 10.07
N GLN A 275 -22.30 29.35 10.11
CA GLN A 275 -23.18 29.45 8.94
C GLN A 275 -22.56 30.31 7.83
N ILE A 276 -21.99 31.47 8.19
CA ILE A 276 -21.28 32.34 7.23
C ILE A 276 -20.11 31.59 6.59
N LEU A 277 -19.33 30.87 7.39
CA LEU A 277 -18.20 30.06 6.91
C LEU A 277 -18.68 28.94 5.97
N TYR A 278 -19.73 28.21 6.36
CA TYR A 278 -20.32 27.16 5.54
C TYR A 278 -20.79 27.70 4.19
N ASP A 279 -21.51 28.82 4.17
CA ASP A 279 -22.01 29.42 2.93
C ASP A 279 -20.86 29.85 2.01
N ALA A 280 -19.79 30.44 2.56
CA ALA A 280 -18.59 30.81 1.82
C ALA A 280 -17.89 29.56 1.24
N ASN A 281 -17.74 28.50 2.03
CA ASN A 281 -17.14 27.25 1.61
C ASN A 281 -17.95 26.55 0.51
N MET A 282 -19.29 26.53 0.64
CA MET A 282 -20.18 25.98 -0.37
C MET A 282 -20.14 26.76 -1.68
N ALA A 283 -20.07 28.10 -1.62
CA ALA A 283 -19.88 28.93 -2.81
C ALA A 283 -18.53 28.64 -3.49
N ALA A 284 -17.46 28.45 -2.71
CA ALA A 284 -16.16 28.09 -3.24
C ALA A 284 -16.17 26.68 -3.87
N LEU A 285 -16.80 25.69 -3.24
CA LEU A 285 -16.99 24.36 -3.83
C LEU A 285 -17.78 24.42 -5.14
N LEU A 286 -18.83 25.24 -5.23
CA LEU A 286 -19.58 25.40 -6.49
C LEU A 286 -18.70 25.97 -7.60
N LYS A 287 -17.83 26.93 -7.28
CA LYS A 287 -16.88 27.55 -8.23
C LYS A 287 -15.80 26.57 -8.68
N PHE A 288 -15.10 25.93 -7.74
CA PHE A 288 -13.90 25.15 -8.02
C PHE A 288 -14.18 23.64 -8.25
N TYR A 289 -15.17 23.07 -7.57
CA TYR A 289 -15.47 21.64 -7.56
C TYR A 289 -16.98 21.34 -7.63
N PRO A 290 -17.68 21.68 -8.73
CA PRO A 290 -19.15 21.60 -8.82
C PRO A 290 -19.72 20.19 -8.57
N LYS A 291 -18.94 19.14 -8.90
CA LYS A 291 -19.32 17.75 -8.60
C LYS A 291 -19.28 17.44 -7.09
N VAL A 292 -18.27 17.95 -6.39
CA VAL A 292 -18.14 17.80 -4.92
C VAL A 292 -19.23 18.60 -4.24
N HIS A 293 -19.50 19.84 -4.68
CA HIS A 293 -20.61 20.65 -4.19
C HIS A 293 -21.94 19.89 -4.26
N LYS A 294 -22.24 19.27 -5.41
CA LYS A 294 -23.44 18.44 -5.57
C LYS A 294 -23.45 17.25 -4.61
N ALA A 295 -22.34 16.52 -4.50
CA ALA A 295 -22.23 15.36 -3.61
C ALA A 295 -22.45 15.73 -2.13
N VAL A 296 -21.95 16.89 -1.69
CA VAL A 296 -22.15 17.41 -0.33
C VAL A 296 -23.62 17.78 -0.08
N LEU A 297 -24.31 18.39 -1.05
CA LEU A 297 -25.75 18.70 -0.91
C LEU A 297 -26.62 17.44 -0.80
N GLU A 298 -26.21 16.35 -1.45
CA GLU A 298 -26.92 15.07 -1.43
C GLU A 298 -26.50 14.17 -0.24
N HIS A 299 -25.44 14.55 0.48
CA HIS A 299 -24.88 13.77 1.56
C HIS A 299 -25.83 13.69 2.76
N LYS A 300 -25.95 12.48 3.32
CA LYS A 300 -26.64 12.22 4.59
C LYS A 300 -25.63 11.65 5.56
N THR A 301 -25.55 12.26 6.74
CA THR A 301 -24.69 11.82 7.82
C THR A 301 -24.96 10.36 8.15
N ARG A 302 -23.91 9.54 8.18
CA ARG A 302 -24.00 8.09 8.42
C ARG A 302 -23.77 7.73 9.88
N ALA A 303 -22.64 8.15 10.45
CA ALA A 303 -22.19 7.76 11.78
C ALA A 303 -21.74 8.96 12.63
N TRP A 304 -21.11 9.95 12.02
CA TRP A 304 -20.46 11.07 12.70
C TRP A 304 -21.18 12.39 12.49
N GLN A 305 -21.63 12.99 13.58
CA GLN A 305 -22.32 14.28 13.57
C GLN A 305 -21.40 15.39 14.08
N LEU A 306 -21.47 16.56 13.46
CA LEU A 306 -20.84 17.77 13.98
C LEU A 306 -21.60 18.28 15.23
N VAL A 307 -20.90 18.42 16.34
CA VAL A 307 -21.42 18.85 17.64
C VAL A 307 -20.54 19.90 18.30
N ALA A 308 -21.07 20.58 19.31
CA ALA A 308 -20.29 21.44 20.21
C ALA A 308 -19.88 20.65 21.44
N ASP A 309 -18.57 20.54 21.71
CA ASP A 309 -18.04 19.89 22.92
C ASP A 309 -18.46 20.63 24.20
N PRO A 310 -18.12 20.11 25.41
CA PRO A 310 -18.48 20.78 26.66
C PRO A 310 -17.96 22.21 26.82
N GLN A 311 -16.94 22.60 26.06
CA GLN A 311 -16.36 23.95 26.02
C GLN A 311 -16.97 24.82 24.90
N GLY A 312 -17.94 24.29 24.15
CA GLY A 312 -18.60 24.97 23.03
C GLY A 312 -17.80 24.97 21.72
N GLN A 313 -16.70 24.22 21.65
CA GLN A 313 -15.86 24.11 20.45
C GLN A 313 -16.38 23.00 19.51
N PRO A 314 -16.15 23.10 18.19
CA PRO A 314 -16.63 22.10 17.25
C PRO A 314 -15.91 20.76 17.42
N ASN A 315 -16.67 19.67 17.40
CA ASN A 315 -16.18 18.31 17.51
C ASN A 315 -17.04 17.34 16.67
N LEU A 316 -16.57 16.12 16.47
CA LEU A 316 -17.30 15.05 15.78
C LEU A 316 -17.78 14.03 16.82
N TYR A 317 -19.07 13.70 16.79
CA TYR A 317 -19.70 12.76 17.69
C TYR A 317 -20.23 11.52 16.95
N HIS A 318 -19.81 10.34 17.38
CA HIS A 318 -20.28 9.08 16.84
C HIS A 318 -21.61 8.70 17.48
N GLN A 319 -22.69 8.67 16.69
CA GLN A 319 -24.05 8.52 17.21
C GLN A 319 -24.29 7.20 17.95
N LYS A 320 -23.79 6.07 17.42
CA LYS A 320 -23.99 4.74 18.02
C LYS A 320 -23.01 4.39 19.14
N ARG A 321 -21.75 4.83 19.03
CA ARG A 321 -20.67 4.49 19.98
C ARG A 321 -20.53 5.53 21.10
N HIS A 322 -21.24 6.65 21.02
CA HIS A 322 -21.17 7.75 21.99
C HIS A 322 -19.73 8.26 22.19
N ALA A 323 -18.98 8.43 21.09
CA ALA A 323 -17.57 8.83 21.12
C ALA A 323 -17.40 10.26 20.59
N LEU A 324 -16.52 11.04 21.22
CA LEU A 324 -16.00 12.28 20.63
C LEU A 324 -14.67 12.00 19.94
N PHE A 325 -14.51 12.51 18.72
CA PHE A 325 -13.31 12.26 17.93
C PHE A 325 -12.09 13.00 18.48
N HIS A 326 -12.26 14.26 18.86
CA HIS A 326 -11.22 15.11 19.43
C HIS A 326 -11.37 15.18 20.95
N ASN A 327 -10.25 15.18 21.67
CA ASN A 327 -10.24 15.63 23.07
C ASN A 327 -10.14 17.15 23.14
N ASP A 328 -9.25 17.74 22.34
CA ASP A 328 -9.14 19.18 22.10
C ASP A 328 -8.69 19.38 20.65
N LEU A 329 -9.57 19.90 19.80
CA LEU A 329 -9.30 20.06 18.37
C LEU A 329 -8.10 20.97 18.10
N ALA A 330 -7.96 22.06 18.85
CA ALA A 330 -6.96 23.09 18.61
C ALA A 330 -5.56 22.60 19.01
N ILE A 331 -5.43 22.04 20.22
CA ILE A 331 -4.17 21.50 20.72
C ILE A 331 -3.71 20.31 19.86
N GLU A 332 -4.63 19.40 19.54
CA GLU A 332 -4.32 18.23 18.71
C GLU A 332 -3.85 18.64 17.30
N SER A 333 -4.53 19.59 16.66
CA SER A 333 -4.16 20.07 15.33
C SER A 333 -2.83 20.82 15.34
N ALA A 334 -2.59 21.67 16.34
CA ALA A 334 -1.34 22.41 16.47
C ALA A 334 -0.14 21.47 16.70
N GLY A 335 -0.27 20.51 17.63
CA GLY A 335 0.78 19.53 17.92
C GLY A 335 1.07 18.60 16.73
N LEU A 336 0.03 18.19 15.98
CA LEU A 336 0.21 17.41 14.75
C LEU A 336 1.04 18.18 13.72
N VAL A 337 0.68 19.45 13.46
CA VAL A 337 1.35 20.29 12.48
C VAL A 337 2.78 20.61 12.90
N GLU A 338 2.99 20.97 14.17
CA GLU A 338 4.32 21.26 14.70
C GLU A 338 5.24 20.05 14.59
N TYR A 339 4.78 18.86 14.97
CA TYR A 339 5.59 17.66 14.83
C TYR A 339 5.90 17.35 13.36
N PHE A 340 4.90 17.43 12.47
CA PHE A 340 5.13 17.15 11.05
C PHE A 340 6.11 18.14 10.40
N ILE A 341 6.13 19.39 10.86
CA ILE A 341 7.11 20.39 10.40
C ILE A 341 8.53 20.01 10.82
N HIS A 342 8.72 19.47 12.02
CA HIS A 342 10.04 19.07 12.52
C HIS A 342 10.46 17.67 12.06
N HIS A 343 9.49 16.78 11.80
CA HIS A 343 9.69 15.39 11.40
C HIS A 343 8.86 15.04 10.16
N PRO A 344 9.12 15.68 9.00
CA PRO A 344 8.34 15.44 7.81
C PRO A 344 8.58 14.01 7.29
N PHE A 345 7.51 13.24 7.14
CA PHE A 345 7.60 11.92 6.51
C PHE A 345 7.82 12.09 5.01
N LYS A 346 9.08 12.00 4.60
CA LYS A 346 9.51 11.97 3.20
C LYS A 346 9.81 10.53 2.80
N ASP A 347 9.17 10.06 1.75
CA ASP A 347 9.42 8.73 1.22
C ASP A 347 10.62 8.82 0.25
N ASP A 348 11.78 8.30 0.68
CA ASP A 348 13.07 8.38 -0.03
C ASP A 348 13.20 7.35 -1.17
N VAL A 349 12.20 7.38 -2.03
CA VAL A 349 11.90 6.32 -2.97
C VAL A 349 12.87 6.29 -4.16
N VAL A 350 13.31 7.44 -4.66
CA VAL A 350 14.15 7.53 -5.87
C VAL A 350 15.58 7.02 -5.64
N LEU A 351 16.06 7.07 -4.39
CA LEU A 351 17.51 7.14 -4.13
C LEU A 351 18.12 5.82 -3.65
N ASN A 352 17.28 4.80 -3.47
CA ASN A 352 17.72 3.46 -3.10
C ASN A 352 17.82 2.52 -4.31
N GLN A 353 17.83 3.05 -5.54
CA GLN A 353 18.09 2.25 -6.74
C GLN A 353 19.52 1.73 -6.74
N ARG A 354 19.71 0.49 -6.31
CA ARG A 354 21.00 -0.19 -6.42
C ARG A 354 21.16 -0.73 -7.83
N ALA A 355 22.25 -0.33 -8.50
CA ALA A 355 22.65 -0.94 -9.76
C ALA A 355 22.82 -2.45 -9.56
N SER A 356 21.94 -3.24 -10.19
CA SER A 356 22.12 -4.69 -10.24
C SER A 356 23.38 -4.99 -11.05
N SER A 357 24.08 -6.10 -10.73
CA SER A 357 25.25 -6.51 -11.50
C SER A 357 24.93 -6.75 -12.99
N LYS A 358 23.67 -7.12 -13.30
CA LYS A 358 23.17 -7.36 -14.65
C LYS A 358 23.25 -6.11 -15.54
N TYR A 359 22.86 -4.94 -15.02
CA TYR A 359 22.77 -3.70 -15.80
C TYR A 359 23.96 -2.76 -15.59
N LYS A 360 25.03 -3.21 -14.93
CA LYS A 360 26.16 -2.34 -14.57
C LYS A 360 26.84 -1.67 -15.79
N SER A 361 26.76 -2.30 -16.97
CA SER A 361 27.32 -1.76 -18.22
C SER A 361 26.45 -0.70 -18.90
N TYR A 362 25.18 -0.55 -18.50
CA TYR A 362 24.31 0.48 -19.04
C TYR A 362 24.78 1.87 -18.61
N LEU A 363 24.66 2.85 -19.50
CA LEU A 363 25.03 4.22 -19.23
C LEU A 363 24.28 4.75 -18.01
N HIS A 364 22.97 4.51 -17.92
CA HIS A 364 22.16 4.92 -16.77
C HIS A 364 22.68 4.36 -15.45
N PHE A 365 22.77 3.04 -15.33
CA PHE A 365 23.13 2.43 -14.05
C PHE A 365 24.60 2.63 -13.67
N SER A 366 25.50 2.83 -14.64
CA SER A 366 26.88 3.21 -14.36
C SER A 366 26.98 4.59 -13.72
N LYS A 367 26.23 5.59 -14.24
CA LYS A 367 26.17 6.93 -13.64
C LYS A 367 25.39 6.95 -12.32
N VAL A 368 24.32 6.15 -12.18
CA VAL A 368 23.64 5.99 -10.87
C VAL A 368 24.63 5.49 -9.81
N ALA A 369 25.48 4.51 -10.14
CA ALA A 369 26.50 4.02 -9.22
C ALA A 369 27.57 5.08 -8.88
N GLU A 370 27.91 5.97 -9.81
CA GLU A 370 28.79 7.12 -9.59
C GLU A 370 28.13 8.17 -8.66
N LEU A 371 26.82 8.38 -8.80
CA LEU A 371 26.04 9.34 -8.01
C LEU A 371 25.71 8.84 -6.60
N GLN A 372 25.62 7.54 -6.38
CA GLN A 372 25.14 6.95 -5.12
C GLN A 372 25.88 7.49 -3.87
N PRO A 373 27.23 7.58 -3.83
CA PRO A 373 27.93 8.10 -2.65
C PRO A 373 27.62 9.59 -2.37
N LEU A 374 27.38 10.38 -3.42
CA LEU A 374 27.01 11.79 -3.30
C LEU A 374 25.60 11.92 -2.73
N ILE A 375 24.69 11.08 -3.21
CA ILE A 375 23.31 10.98 -2.76
C ILE A 375 23.24 10.53 -1.30
N ASP A 376 23.91 9.43 -0.94
CA ASP A 376 23.89 8.85 0.42
C ASP A 376 24.37 9.85 1.47
N LYS A 377 25.39 10.65 1.14
CA LYS A 377 25.90 11.71 2.03
C LYS A 377 24.86 12.80 2.29
N ALA A 378 24.09 13.17 1.26
CA ALA A 378 23.04 14.18 1.32
C ALA A 378 21.75 13.69 2.02
N LEU A 379 21.53 12.37 2.06
CA LEU A 379 20.34 11.74 2.62
C LEU A 379 20.31 11.64 4.15
N ASN A 380 21.47 11.63 4.79
CA ASN A 380 21.60 11.38 6.23
C ASN A 380 21.40 12.63 7.11
N GLN A 381 20.84 13.72 6.57
CA GLN A 381 20.56 14.95 7.33
C GLN A 381 19.06 15.10 7.55
N GLU A 382 18.63 15.16 8.81
CA GLU A 382 17.25 15.48 9.18
C GLU A 382 16.89 16.87 8.64
N SER A 383 15.83 16.93 7.82
CA SER A 383 15.35 18.18 7.22
C SER A 383 13.96 18.52 7.76
N GLN A 384 13.76 19.76 8.20
CA GLN A 384 12.43 20.31 8.50
C GLN A 384 11.60 20.48 7.22
N LEU A 385 10.27 20.59 7.36
CA LEU A 385 9.38 20.88 6.25
C LEU A 385 9.73 22.27 5.65
N PRO A 386 10.02 22.38 4.35
CA PRO A 386 10.46 23.65 3.76
C PRO A 386 9.32 24.67 3.70
N GLY A 387 9.65 25.97 3.72
CA GLY A 387 8.65 27.05 3.59
C GLY A 387 7.79 26.98 2.31
N VAL A 388 8.35 26.44 1.23
CA VAL A 388 7.63 26.11 0.00
C VAL A 388 7.66 24.60 -0.21
N VAL A 389 6.49 23.97 -0.22
CA VAL A 389 6.30 22.53 -0.38
C VAL A 389 5.76 22.25 -1.79
N ASN A 390 6.49 21.45 -2.57
CA ASN A 390 6.10 21.15 -3.95
C ASN A 390 4.87 20.22 -4.01
N SER A 391 4.88 19.14 -3.23
CA SER A 391 3.79 18.16 -3.17
C SER A 391 3.57 17.67 -1.75
N LEU A 392 2.32 17.75 -1.27
CA LEU A 392 1.89 17.22 0.03
C LEU A 392 0.65 16.36 -0.16
N ILE A 393 0.67 15.13 0.34
CA ILE A 393 -0.51 14.27 0.44
C ILE A 393 -0.95 14.23 1.90
N VAL A 394 -2.20 14.59 2.16
CA VAL A 394 -2.82 14.53 3.49
C VAL A 394 -3.89 13.44 3.50
N PHE A 395 -3.70 12.45 4.37
CA PHE A 395 -4.66 11.38 4.63
C PHE A 395 -5.46 11.68 5.88
N GLY A 396 -6.74 11.98 5.68
CA GLY A 396 -7.68 12.37 6.70
C GLY A 396 -7.81 13.89 6.84
N VAL A 397 -9.03 14.39 6.72
CA VAL A 397 -9.44 15.79 6.95
C VAL A 397 -9.97 15.96 8.36
N ALA A 398 -10.75 15.01 8.90
CA ALA A 398 -11.49 15.23 10.15
C ALA A 398 -12.25 16.58 10.11
N LEU A 399 -11.96 17.52 11.02
CA LEU A 399 -12.51 18.88 10.97
C LEU A 399 -11.66 19.91 10.20
N GLY A 400 -10.47 19.56 9.74
CA GLY A 400 -9.65 20.33 8.78
C GLY A 400 -8.73 21.40 9.36
N LYS A 401 -8.71 21.63 10.68
CA LYS A 401 -7.90 22.72 11.28
C LYS A 401 -6.40 22.60 11.06
N HIS A 402 -5.86 21.37 10.98
CA HIS A 402 -4.45 21.17 10.63
C HIS A 402 -4.12 21.64 9.20
N LEU A 403 -5.06 21.58 8.25
CA LEU A 403 -4.86 22.06 6.88
C LEU A 403 -4.76 23.59 6.84
N GLU A 404 -5.60 24.27 7.61
CA GLU A 404 -5.55 25.73 7.78
C GLU A 404 -4.18 26.14 8.33
N LEU A 405 -3.75 25.55 9.45
CA LEU A 405 -2.44 25.81 10.04
C LEU A 405 -1.26 25.51 9.10
N LEU A 406 -1.31 24.40 8.35
CA LEU A 406 -0.26 24.03 7.39
C LEU A 406 -0.17 25.02 6.24
N THR A 407 -1.32 25.37 5.65
CA THR A 407 -1.37 26.29 4.49
C THR A 407 -1.09 27.74 4.90
N GLU A 408 -1.29 28.12 6.15
CA GLU A 408 -0.84 29.40 6.71
C GLU A 408 0.67 29.47 6.83
N LYS A 409 1.30 28.44 7.42
CA LYS A 409 2.74 28.38 7.69
C LYS A 409 3.59 28.09 6.45
N HIS A 410 3.06 27.34 5.49
CA HIS A 410 3.80 26.89 4.30
C HIS A 410 3.03 27.16 3.01
N GLN A 411 3.76 27.52 1.95
CA GLN A 411 3.21 27.60 0.61
C GLN A 411 3.23 26.22 -0.05
N ILE A 412 2.06 25.62 -0.27
CA ILE A 412 1.94 24.28 -0.86
C ILE A 412 1.51 24.41 -2.33
N LYS A 413 2.33 23.92 -3.27
CA LYS A 413 2.03 23.98 -4.71
C LYS A 413 1.02 22.92 -5.14
N ASN A 414 1.19 21.66 -4.73
CA ASN A 414 0.26 20.57 -5.03
C ASN A 414 -0.19 19.91 -3.73
N LEU A 415 -1.44 20.09 -3.35
CA LEU A 415 -2.02 19.52 -2.14
C LEU A 415 -3.05 18.44 -2.51
N PHE A 416 -2.75 17.19 -2.16
CA PHE A 416 -3.64 16.06 -2.36
C PHE A 416 -4.33 15.71 -1.04
N ILE A 417 -5.64 15.71 -1.01
CA ILE A 417 -6.45 15.47 0.19
C ILE A 417 -7.21 14.17 -0.02
N CYS A 418 -6.99 13.22 0.87
CA CYS A 418 -7.62 11.91 0.86
C CYS A 418 -8.47 11.76 2.14
N GLU A 419 -9.79 11.81 2.02
CA GLU A 419 -10.71 11.64 3.17
C GLU A 419 -11.73 10.55 2.86
N PRO A 420 -11.59 9.34 3.44
CA PRO A 420 -12.52 8.25 3.21
C PRO A 420 -13.91 8.51 3.81
N ASN A 421 -14.02 9.29 4.89
CA ASN A 421 -15.28 9.56 5.57
C ASN A 421 -15.92 10.88 5.13
N LEU A 422 -16.99 10.79 4.33
CA LEU A 422 -17.72 11.98 3.86
C LEU A 422 -18.39 12.76 5.00
N ASP A 423 -18.74 12.12 6.13
CA ASP A 423 -19.27 12.81 7.30
C ASP A 423 -18.23 13.85 7.82
N PHE A 424 -16.94 13.49 7.80
CA PHE A 424 -15.85 14.37 8.24
C PHE A 424 -15.67 15.54 7.29
N PHE A 425 -15.57 15.27 5.98
CA PHE A 425 -15.43 16.35 5.00
C PHE A 425 -16.62 17.32 5.06
N ALA A 426 -17.85 16.80 5.12
CA ALA A 426 -19.05 17.63 5.23
C ALA A 426 -19.07 18.48 6.51
N ALA A 427 -18.68 17.90 7.65
CA ALA A 427 -18.54 18.62 8.91
C ALA A 427 -17.45 19.70 8.86
N SER A 428 -16.33 19.43 8.18
CA SER A 428 -15.20 20.38 8.06
C SER A 428 -15.61 21.69 7.37
N LEU A 429 -16.63 21.68 6.51
CA LEU A 429 -17.14 22.88 5.82
C LEU A 429 -17.75 23.91 6.79
N TRP A 430 -18.09 23.51 8.01
CA TRP A 430 -18.58 24.41 9.06
C TRP A 430 -17.46 24.97 9.95
N VAL A 431 -16.24 24.46 9.83
CA VAL A 431 -15.16 24.67 10.82
C VAL A 431 -13.88 25.23 10.20
N THR A 432 -13.55 24.83 8.97
CA THR A 432 -12.31 25.18 8.27
C THR A 432 -12.59 26.14 7.13
N ASP A 433 -11.76 27.18 6.96
CA ASP A 433 -11.87 28.14 5.85
C ASP A 433 -11.34 27.56 4.52
N TRP A 434 -12.11 26.64 3.96
CA TRP A 434 -11.84 26.06 2.64
C TRP A 434 -11.87 27.11 1.53
N ALA A 435 -12.74 28.11 1.62
CA ALA A 435 -12.80 29.21 0.66
C ALA A 435 -11.47 29.98 0.62
N GLY A 436 -10.91 30.32 1.78
CA GLY A 436 -9.59 30.93 1.92
C GLY A 436 -8.46 30.04 1.41
N ILE A 437 -8.47 28.75 1.76
CA ILE A 437 -7.48 27.76 1.28
C ILE A 437 -7.49 27.65 -0.25
N PHE A 438 -8.66 27.53 -0.87
CA PHE A 438 -8.80 27.44 -2.33
C PHE A 438 -8.36 28.74 -3.02
N ALA A 439 -8.76 29.90 -2.49
CA ALA A 439 -8.39 31.19 -3.05
C ALA A 439 -6.87 31.44 -2.96
N LYS A 440 -6.23 31.07 -1.84
CA LYS A 440 -4.78 31.19 -1.66
C LYS A 440 -4.02 30.30 -2.62
N ALA A 441 -4.49 29.07 -2.84
CA ALA A 441 -3.89 28.17 -3.82
C ALA A 441 -4.03 28.73 -5.25
N ASP A 442 -5.23 29.15 -5.66
CA ASP A 442 -5.50 29.73 -6.99
C ASP A 442 -4.61 30.97 -7.27
N ALA A 443 -4.51 31.89 -6.30
CA ALA A 443 -3.66 33.08 -6.40
C ALA A 443 -2.16 32.77 -6.50
N ALA A 444 -1.72 31.63 -5.96
CA ALA A 444 -0.35 31.17 -6.01
C ALA A 444 -0.08 30.19 -7.18
N GLU A 445 -1.03 30.02 -8.10
CA GLU A 445 -1.01 29.01 -9.16
C GLU A 445 -0.82 27.56 -8.64
N GLY A 446 -1.22 27.34 -7.39
CA GLY A 446 -1.25 26.04 -6.72
C GLY A 446 -2.47 25.21 -7.11
N ARG A 447 -2.40 23.91 -6.83
CA ARG A 447 -3.42 22.92 -7.16
C ARG A 447 -3.83 22.14 -5.91
N ILE A 448 -5.13 21.96 -5.76
CA ILE A 448 -5.70 21.13 -4.69
C ILE A 448 -6.49 20.00 -5.36
N TYR A 449 -6.26 18.77 -4.89
CA TYR A 449 -6.90 17.58 -5.40
C TYR A 449 -7.70 16.93 -4.27
N LEU A 450 -9.00 16.71 -4.49
CA LEU A 450 -9.91 16.16 -3.48
C LEU A 450 -10.31 14.72 -3.85
N ASN A 451 -9.77 13.74 -3.10
CA ASN A 451 -10.18 12.34 -3.14
C ASN A 451 -11.05 12.04 -1.91
N LEU A 452 -12.37 12.09 -2.11
CA LEU A 452 -13.35 12.03 -1.02
C LEU A 452 -14.20 10.75 -1.13
N GLY A 453 -14.30 10.00 -0.03
CA GLY A 453 -14.98 8.71 0.03
C GLY A 453 -14.08 7.51 -0.30
N GLY A 454 -14.66 6.32 -0.27
CA GLY A 454 -14.01 5.05 -0.66
C GLY A 454 -13.11 4.45 0.42
N ASP A 455 -12.41 3.37 0.07
CA ASP A 455 -11.51 2.61 0.94
C ASP A 455 -10.02 2.86 0.64
N GLY A 456 -9.73 3.84 -0.23
CA GLY A 456 -8.38 4.20 -0.66
C GLY A 456 -7.77 3.31 -1.74
N SER A 457 -8.47 2.26 -2.20
CA SER A 457 -7.97 1.36 -3.26
C SER A 457 -7.72 2.03 -4.61
N HIS A 458 -8.24 3.24 -4.81
CA HIS A 458 -8.07 4.02 -6.04
C HIS A 458 -7.02 5.14 -5.93
N TYR A 459 -6.46 5.39 -4.73
CA TYR A 459 -5.55 6.53 -4.49
C TYR A 459 -4.39 6.56 -5.48
N PHE A 460 -3.74 5.44 -5.76
CA PHE A 460 -2.63 5.40 -6.70
C PHE A 460 -3.05 5.85 -8.11
N TYR A 461 -4.15 5.32 -8.64
CA TYR A 461 -4.61 5.69 -9.98
C TYR A 461 -5.02 7.16 -10.08
N ASP A 462 -5.72 7.65 -9.06
CA ASP A 462 -6.18 9.04 -9.00
C ASP A 462 -4.98 10.00 -8.96
N LEU A 463 -3.99 9.69 -8.11
CA LEU A 463 -2.77 10.49 -7.95
C LEU A 463 -1.83 10.40 -9.16
N MET A 464 -1.66 9.22 -9.77
CA MET A 464 -0.78 9.03 -10.93
C MET A 464 -1.15 9.93 -12.11
N SER A 465 -2.45 10.03 -12.40
CA SER A 465 -2.93 10.89 -13.49
C SER A 465 -2.49 12.35 -13.32
N GLN A 466 -2.37 12.81 -12.07
CA GLN A 466 -1.93 14.16 -11.73
C GLN A 466 -0.41 14.30 -11.76
N PHE A 467 0.33 13.32 -11.23
CA PHE A 467 1.80 13.31 -11.28
C PHE A 467 2.33 13.39 -12.72
N TYR A 468 1.70 12.71 -13.68
CA TYR A 468 2.08 12.83 -15.09
C TYR A 468 1.85 14.23 -15.68
N GLN A 469 0.91 15.01 -15.16
CA GLN A 469 0.68 16.39 -15.61
C GLN A 469 1.69 17.38 -15.04
N ILE A 470 2.13 17.20 -13.79
CA ILE A 470 3.09 18.08 -13.11
C ILE A 470 4.55 17.64 -13.32
N GLY A 471 4.78 16.41 -13.77
CA GLY A 471 6.09 15.77 -13.93
C GLY A 471 6.32 14.69 -12.87
N ALA A 472 6.57 13.45 -13.30
CA ALA A 472 6.68 12.29 -12.40
C ALA A 472 7.85 12.40 -11.39
N TYR A 473 8.86 13.22 -11.69
CA TYR A 473 9.95 13.52 -10.77
C TYR A 473 9.48 14.21 -9.47
N SER A 474 8.32 14.89 -9.49
CA SER A 474 7.74 15.53 -8.30
C SER A 474 7.33 14.53 -7.21
N ILE A 475 7.17 13.24 -7.54
CA ILE A 475 6.95 12.17 -6.57
C ILE A 475 8.14 12.08 -5.60
N ALA A 476 9.36 12.35 -6.08
CA ALA A 476 10.59 12.30 -5.28
C ALA A 476 10.64 13.34 -4.14
N ASP A 477 9.82 14.39 -4.24
CA ASP A 477 9.70 15.49 -3.28
C ASP A 477 8.27 15.59 -2.72
N THR A 478 7.59 14.44 -2.60
CA THR A 478 6.25 14.36 -2.01
C THR A 478 6.32 14.04 -0.52
N TYR A 479 5.72 14.90 0.28
CA TYR A 479 5.54 14.69 1.71
C TYR A 479 4.19 14.02 1.96
N MET A 480 4.12 13.18 2.99
CA MET A 480 2.89 12.48 3.35
C MET A 480 2.53 12.71 4.82
N LEU A 481 1.32 13.18 5.09
CA LEU A 481 0.80 13.38 6.44
C LEU A 481 -0.43 12.49 6.65
N SER A 482 -0.37 11.59 7.62
CA SER A 482 -1.54 10.88 8.13
C SER A 482 -2.05 11.62 9.37
N THR A 483 -3.33 11.95 9.43
CA THR A 483 -3.88 12.83 10.49
C THR A 483 -4.64 12.05 11.55
N TYR A 484 -5.22 10.92 11.17
CA TYR A 484 -5.78 9.94 12.08
C TYR A 484 -5.47 8.52 11.61
N PHE A 485 -5.73 7.55 12.48
CA PHE A 485 -5.54 6.14 12.15
C PHE A 485 -6.86 5.54 11.67
N ASN A 486 -6.80 4.73 10.63
CA ASN A 486 -7.90 3.86 10.21
C ASN A 486 -7.23 2.68 9.49
N ILE A 487 -7.61 1.45 9.83
CA ILE A 487 -6.95 0.24 9.30
C ILE A 487 -6.99 0.22 7.77
N GLY A 488 -8.14 0.55 7.17
CA GLY A 488 -8.29 0.65 5.72
C GLY A 488 -7.41 1.74 5.11
N MET A 489 -7.38 2.92 5.73
CA MET A 489 -6.53 4.02 5.28
C MET A 489 -5.04 3.71 5.39
N GLN A 490 -4.58 3.06 6.46
CA GLN A 490 -3.17 2.66 6.60
C GLN A 490 -2.74 1.64 5.57
N LYS A 491 -3.62 0.67 5.28
CA LYS A 491 -3.40 -0.27 4.18
C LYS A 491 -3.29 0.49 2.85
N ALA A 492 -4.21 1.42 2.57
CA ALA A 492 -4.17 2.22 1.35
C ALA A 492 -2.91 3.11 1.24
N ILE A 493 -2.46 3.71 2.35
CA ILE A 493 -1.19 4.45 2.42
C ILE A 493 -0.01 3.53 2.10
N SER A 494 0.04 2.34 2.70
CA SER A 494 1.11 1.36 2.46
C SER A 494 1.13 0.87 1.01
N ASP A 495 -0.04 0.54 0.46
CA ASP A 495 -0.24 0.16 -0.95
C ASP A 495 0.26 1.28 -1.87
N LEU A 496 -0.21 2.52 -1.66
CA LEU A 496 0.21 3.68 -2.44
C LEU A 496 1.72 3.90 -2.38
N ARG A 497 2.33 3.82 -1.19
CA ARG A 497 3.78 3.95 -1.03
C ARG A 497 4.53 2.88 -1.80
N SER A 498 4.08 1.63 -1.73
CA SER A 498 4.67 0.52 -2.47
C SER A 498 4.55 0.72 -3.97
N GLU A 499 3.42 1.20 -4.45
CA GLU A 499 3.18 1.42 -5.88
C GLU A 499 3.96 2.63 -6.42
N LEU A 500 4.02 3.74 -5.67
CA LEU A 500 4.90 4.88 -5.97
C LEU A 500 6.38 4.46 -6.03
N LYS A 501 6.80 3.54 -5.14
CA LYS A 501 8.13 2.91 -5.19
C LYS A 501 8.40 2.20 -6.49
N VAL A 502 7.45 1.40 -6.95
CA VAL A 502 7.58 0.66 -8.20
C VAL A 502 7.60 1.59 -9.42
N VAL A 503 6.75 2.62 -9.47
CA VAL A 503 6.74 3.59 -10.58
C VAL A 503 8.07 4.32 -10.74
N LEU A 504 8.66 4.75 -9.63
CA LEU A 504 9.96 5.42 -9.65
C LEU A 504 11.12 4.46 -9.93
N ALA A 505 10.97 3.16 -9.61
CA ALA A 505 11.98 2.13 -9.86
C ALA A 505 11.96 1.57 -11.29
N LEU A 506 10.80 1.50 -11.94
CA LEU A 506 10.60 0.84 -13.24
C LEU A 506 10.54 1.83 -14.42
N GLY A 507 11.46 2.79 -14.46
CA GLY A 507 11.56 3.74 -15.58
C GLY A 507 12.19 3.14 -16.85
N GLU A 508 11.70 3.54 -18.02
CA GLU A 508 12.39 3.32 -19.30
C GLU A 508 13.55 4.31 -19.42
N TYR A 509 14.72 3.94 -18.91
CA TYR A 509 15.94 4.74 -19.03
C TYR A 509 16.52 4.71 -20.44
N TYR A 510 17.47 5.60 -20.73
CA TYR A 510 18.10 5.75 -22.05
C TYR A 510 18.50 4.44 -22.73
N ASP A 511 19.20 3.55 -22.01
CA ASP A 511 19.63 2.28 -22.57
C ASP A 511 18.41 1.43 -22.99
N HIS A 512 17.33 1.43 -22.19
CA HIS A 512 16.09 0.75 -22.55
C HIS A 512 15.39 1.38 -23.76
N ALA A 513 15.26 2.70 -23.80
CA ALA A 513 14.66 3.38 -24.94
C ALA A 513 15.47 3.14 -26.23
N ARG A 514 16.81 3.28 -26.16
CA ARG A 514 17.73 3.06 -27.29
C ARG A 514 17.62 1.63 -27.80
N PHE A 515 17.83 0.63 -26.93
CA PHE A 515 17.78 -0.78 -27.34
C PHE A 515 16.38 -1.20 -27.76
N GLY A 516 15.33 -0.72 -27.10
CA GLY A 516 13.94 -0.97 -27.50
C GLY A 516 13.65 -0.45 -28.92
N ILE A 517 14.11 0.75 -29.26
CA ILE A 517 13.97 1.33 -30.61
C ILE A 517 14.75 0.50 -31.63
N ALA A 518 16.01 0.17 -31.33
CA ALA A 518 16.85 -0.66 -32.20
C ALA A 518 16.25 -2.05 -32.44
N HIS A 519 15.92 -2.78 -31.37
CA HIS A 519 15.33 -4.12 -31.46
C HIS A 519 13.97 -4.12 -32.16
N THR A 520 13.16 -3.07 -31.97
CA THR A 520 11.89 -2.93 -32.72
C THR A 520 12.15 -2.70 -34.21
N TYR A 521 13.13 -1.84 -34.57
CA TYR A 521 13.56 -1.65 -35.96
C TYR A 521 13.91 -3.00 -36.59
N HIS A 522 14.77 -3.78 -35.93
CA HIS A 522 15.21 -5.09 -36.42
C HIS A 522 14.08 -6.11 -36.50
N SER A 523 13.13 -6.05 -35.57
CA SER A 523 11.94 -6.91 -35.59
C SER A 523 11.06 -6.62 -36.81
N VAL A 524 10.82 -5.34 -37.11
CA VAL A 524 10.10 -4.90 -38.31
C VAL A 524 10.87 -5.29 -39.56
N PHE A 525 12.17 -4.96 -39.63
CA PHE A 525 13.04 -5.23 -40.78
C PHE A 525 13.13 -6.73 -41.10
N SER A 526 13.29 -7.57 -40.08
CA SER A 526 13.39 -9.03 -40.22
C SER A 526 12.05 -9.72 -40.52
N GLY A 527 10.96 -8.96 -40.64
CA GLY A 527 9.65 -9.48 -41.02
C GLY A 527 8.89 -10.20 -39.91
N GLN A 528 9.19 -9.89 -38.64
CA GLN A 528 8.39 -10.40 -37.52
C GLN A 528 6.96 -9.84 -37.60
N ARG A 529 5.98 -10.64 -37.20
CA ARG A 529 4.56 -10.34 -37.44
C ARG A 529 3.95 -9.66 -36.22
N PHE A 530 3.05 -8.71 -36.46
CA PHE A 530 2.40 -7.92 -35.42
C PHE A 530 0.90 -8.20 -35.35
N LEU A 531 0.37 -8.36 -34.14
CA LEU A 531 -1.05 -8.65 -33.89
C LEU A 531 -1.93 -7.46 -34.32
N GLN A 532 -3.03 -7.73 -35.01
CA GLN A 532 -4.01 -6.69 -35.34
C GLN A 532 -4.73 -6.19 -34.09
N HIS A 533 -5.03 -4.89 -34.02
CA HIS A 533 -5.76 -4.31 -32.89
C HIS A 533 -7.19 -4.87 -32.77
N SER A 534 -7.86 -5.05 -33.90
CA SER A 534 -9.23 -5.57 -33.99
C SER A 534 -9.20 -7.09 -34.15
N ASN A 535 -10.12 -7.79 -33.50
CA ASN A 535 -10.34 -9.22 -33.71
C ASN A 535 -11.58 -9.52 -34.57
N ALA A 536 -12.19 -8.51 -35.21
CA ALA A 536 -13.46 -8.67 -35.90
C ALA A 536 -13.45 -9.77 -36.98
N GLU A 537 -12.33 -9.96 -37.67
CA GLU A 537 -12.17 -10.93 -38.75
C GLU A 537 -12.06 -12.39 -38.26
N TYR A 538 -11.58 -12.60 -37.03
CA TYR A 538 -11.30 -13.93 -36.48
C TYR A 538 -11.96 -14.22 -35.13
N LYS A 539 -12.82 -13.32 -34.62
CA LYS A 539 -13.51 -13.47 -33.31
C LYS A 539 -14.33 -14.76 -33.15
N ASN A 540 -14.72 -15.38 -34.26
CA ASN A 540 -15.50 -16.62 -34.32
C ASN A 540 -14.65 -17.84 -34.72
N HIS A 541 -13.33 -17.70 -34.81
CA HIS A 541 -12.45 -18.80 -35.18
C HIS A 541 -12.50 -19.91 -34.12
N VAL A 542 -12.63 -21.17 -34.53
CA VAL A 542 -12.85 -22.30 -33.62
C VAL A 542 -11.68 -22.53 -32.65
N ALA A 543 -10.44 -22.26 -33.08
CA ALA A 543 -9.26 -22.27 -32.22
C ALA A 543 -9.38 -21.40 -30.94
N LEU A 544 -10.18 -20.33 -30.94
CA LEU A 544 -10.39 -19.48 -29.75
C LEU A 544 -11.19 -20.17 -28.64
N ASN A 545 -11.83 -21.30 -28.94
CA ASN A 545 -12.54 -22.12 -27.96
C ASN A 545 -11.62 -23.13 -27.27
N LEU A 546 -10.36 -23.29 -27.71
CA LEU A 546 -9.40 -24.14 -27.01
C LEU A 546 -9.05 -23.54 -25.64
N PRO A 547 -8.98 -24.35 -24.59
CA PRO A 547 -8.45 -23.92 -23.30
C PRO A 547 -6.98 -23.51 -23.42
N VAL A 548 -6.58 -22.46 -22.70
CA VAL A 548 -5.20 -22.00 -22.64
C VAL A 548 -4.58 -22.36 -21.30
N PHE A 549 -3.56 -23.20 -21.32
CA PHE A 549 -2.73 -23.55 -20.17
C PHE A 549 -1.54 -22.60 -20.14
N LEU A 550 -1.57 -21.67 -19.18
CA LEU A 550 -0.54 -20.66 -18.97
C LEU A 550 0.42 -21.18 -17.89
N VAL A 551 1.65 -21.47 -18.29
CA VAL A 551 2.62 -22.17 -17.44
C VAL A 551 3.74 -21.23 -17.01
N GLY A 552 3.64 -20.72 -15.78
CA GLY A 552 4.71 -20.05 -15.05
C GLY A 552 5.73 -21.05 -14.48
N ASN A 553 6.70 -20.56 -13.70
CA ASN A 553 7.78 -21.39 -13.13
C ASN A 553 7.86 -21.32 -11.59
N GLY A 554 6.73 -21.04 -10.95
CA GLY A 554 6.58 -21.13 -9.50
C GLY A 554 6.74 -22.57 -8.99
N PRO A 555 7.17 -22.76 -7.73
CA PRO A 555 7.31 -24.08 -7.11
C PRO A 555 6.11 -25.01 -7.30
N SER A 556 4.87 -24.50 -7.32
CA SER A 556 3.68 -25.34 -7.47
C SER A 556 3.61 -26.09 -8.81
N LEU A 557 4.40 -25.70 -9.81
CA LEU A 557 4.50 -26.39 -11.10
C LEU A 557 4.97 -27.84 -10.96
N ASP A 558 5.80 -28.16 -9.96
CA ASP A 558 6.41 -29.48 -9.82
C ASP A 558 5.36 -30.60 -9.64
N HIS A 559 4.17 -30.26 -9.15
CA HIS A 559 3.04 -31.18 -8.97
C HIS A 559 2.09 -31.23 -10.19
N CYS A 560 2.35 -30.46 -11.24
CA CYS A 560 1.41 -30.27 -12.35
C CYS A 560 1.81 -31.00 -13.65
N PHE A 561 3.03 -31.54 -13.74
CA PHE A 561 3.56 -32.07 -15.02
C PHE A 561 2.79 -33.26 -15.59
N GLU A 562 2.19 -34.10 -14.74
CA GLU A 562 1.37 -35.24 -15.20
C GLU A 562 0.11 -34.75 -15.92
N TYR A 563 -0.62 -33.80 -15.33
CA TYR A 563 -1.81 -33.20 -15.93
C TYR A 563 -1.49 -32.40 -17.20
N LEU A 564 -0.36 -31.68 -17.20
CA LEU A 564 0.10 -30.97 -18.39
C LEU A 564 0.37 -31.93 -19.56
N ARG A 565 0.88 -33.15 -19.29
CA ARG A 565 1.06 -34.19 -20.30
C ARG A 565 -0.27 -34.79 -20.75
N GLU A 566 -1.15 -35.10 -19.81
CA GLU A 566 -2.47 -35.70 -20.09
C GLU A 566 -3.31 -34.84 -21.04
N TYR A 567 -3.37 -33.52 -20.79
CA TYR A 567 -4.20 -32.61 -21.56
C TYR A 567 -3.49 -31.96 -22.74
N ARG A 568 -2.21 -32.25 -22.97
CA ARG A 568 -1.34 -31.51 -23.90
C ARG A 568 -1.97 -31.33 -25.29
N ASP A 569 -2.57 -32.39 -25.82
CA ASP A 569 -3.12 -32.39 -27.19
C ASP A 569 -4.45 -31.64 -27.31
N GLN A 570 -5.16 -31.43 -26.20
CA GLN A 570 -6.49 -30.83 -26.14
C GLN A 570 -6.48 -29.32 -25.87
N VAL A 571 -5.31 -28.76 -25.53
CA VAL A 571 -5.16 -27.38 -25.05
C VAL A 571 -4.05 -26.65 -25.80
N ILE A 572 -4.07 -25.32 -25.70
CA ILE A 572 -2.94 -24.45 -26.04
C ILE A 572 -2.05 -24.30 -24.80
N VAL A 573 -0.82 -24.78 -24.86
CA VAL A 573 0.19 -24.63 -23.80
C VAL A 573 1.09 -23.45 -24.13
N ILE A 574 1.12 -22.45 -23.24
CA ILE A 574 2.00 -21.29 -23.33
C ILE A 574 2.99 -21.31 -22.17
N SER A 575 4.26 -21.50 -22.49
CA SER A 575 5.36 -21.46 -21.53
C SER A 575 5.80 -20.02 -21.24
N CYS A 576 5.79 -19.60 -19.99
CA CYS A 576 6.22 -18.26 -19.57
C CYS A 576 7.66 -18.25 -19.04
N GLY A 577 8.57 -17.60 -19.77
CA GLY A 577 9.94 -17.38 -19.32
C GLY A 577 10.67 -18.68 -18.99
N THR A 578 11.29 -18.72 -17.81
CA THR A 578 12.09 -19.88 -17.37
C THR A 578 11.32 -21.21 -17.23
N ALA A 579 9.99 -21.22 -17.33
CA ALA A 579 9.19 -22.46 -17.38
C ALA A 579 9.55 -23.35 -18.57
N LEU A 580 10.10 -22.78 -19.65
CA LEU A 580 10.42 -23.51 -20.88
C LEU A 580 11.39 -24.67 -20.62
N ARG A 581 12.40 -24.44 -19.77
CA ARG A 581 13.37 -25.47 -19.39
C ARG A 581 12.73 -26.58 -18.56
N SER A 582 11.82 -26.23 -17.65
CA SER A 582 11.11 -27.18 -16.79
C SER A 582 10.19 -28.08 -17.62
N LEU A 583 9.50 -27.52 -18.61
CA LEU A 583 8.67 -28.27 -19.58
C LEU A 583 9.51 -29.20 -20.46
N HIS A 584 10.61 -28.69 -21.03
CA HIS A 584 11.53 -29.49 -21.85
C HIS A 584 12.08 -30.71 -21.09
N LYS A 585 12.54 -30.52 -19.85
CA LYS A 585 13.02 -31.62 -18.99
C LYS A 585 11.95 -32.67 -18.69
N ASN A 586 10.68 -32.32 -18.78
CA ASN A 586 9.54 -33.19 -18.52
C ASN A 586 8.87 -33.73 -19.80
N GLY A 587 9.49 -33.51 -20.97
CA GLY A 587 8.99 -34.00 -22.26
C GLY A 587 7.71 -33.32 -22.74
N ILE A 588 7.43 -32.09 -22.28
CA ILE A 588 6.25 -31.32 -22.68
C ILE A 588 6.70 -30.23 -23.65
N GLU A 589 6.25 -30.30 -24.90
CA GLU A 589 6.52 -29.29 -25.93
C GLU A 589 5.40 -28.25 -25.95
N PRO A 590 5.62 -26.97 -25.59
CA PRO A 590 4.55 -25.96 -25.62
C PRO A 590 4.22 -25.51 -27.05
N ASP A 591 2.99 -25.07 -27.30
CA ASP A 591 2.61 -24.47 -28.61
C ASP A 591 3.28 -23.09 -28.78
N PHE A 592 3.37 -22.36 -27.67
CA PHE A 592 4.01 -21.06 -27.60
C PHE A 592 4.98 -20.98 -26.42
N HIS A 593 6.08 -20.28 -26.61
CA HIS A 593 6.89 -19.74 -25.54
C HIS A 593 6.75 -18.23 -25.51
N ALA A 594 6.79 -17.62 -24.34
CA ALA A 594 6.69 -16.18 -24.19
C ALA A 594 7.88 -15.60 -23.43
N GLU A 595 8.32 -14.43 -23.88
CA GLU A 595 9.33 -13.60 -23.23
C GLU A 595 8.96 -12.12 -23.32
N ILE A 596 9.45 -11.31 -22.39
CA ILE A 596 9.22 -9.85 -22.37
C ILE A 596 10.52 -9.04 -22.25
N GLU A 597 11.60 -9.67 -21.79
CA GLU A 597 12.85 -9.00 -21.49
C GLU A 597 13.59 -8.61 -22.78
N GLN A 598 13.96 -7.32 -22.89
CA GLN A 598 14.70 -6.80 -24.05
C GLN A 598 16.18 -7.22 -24.08
N ASN A 599 16.73 -7.63 -22.94
CA ASN A 599 18.16 -7.86 -22.80
C ASN A 599 18.57 -9.24 -23.34
N ARG A 600 19.82 -9.32 -23.80
CA ARG A 600 20.42 -10.54 -24.34
C ARG A 600 20.58 -11.65 -23.30
N ALA A 601 20.44 -11.35 -22.00
CA ALA A 601 20.49 -12.38 -20.96
C ALA A 601 19.41 -13.46 -21.15
N THR A 602 18.26 -13.12 -21.73
CA THR A 602 17.19 -14.07 -22.07
C THR A 602 17.69 -15.14 -23.05
N PHE A 603 18.50 -14.75 -24.04
CA PHE A 603 19.15 -15.70 -24.93
C PHE A 603 20.06 -16.66 -24.15
N ASP A 604 20.88 -16.14 -23.24
CA ASP A 604 21.78 -16.98 -22.42
C ASP A 604 21.01 -17.98 -21.54
N TRP A 605 19.83 -17.61 -21.04
CA TRP A 605 18.95 -18.51 -20.28
C TRP A 605 18.31 -19.60 -21.14
N ILE A 606 17.74 -19.23 -22.29
CA ILE A 606 17.05 -20.18 -23.18
C ILE A 606 18.05 -21.17 -23.78
N THR A 607 19.25 -20.70 -24.12
CA THR A 607 20.32 -21.56 -24.68
C THR A 607 20.92 -22.55 -23.69
N GLN A 608 20.49 -22.56 -22.43
CA GLN A 608 20.71 -23.69 -21.51
C GLN A 608 19.96 -24.96 -21.94
N ILE A 609 18.98 -24.82 -22.85
CA ILE A 609 18.36 -25.93 -23.58
C ILE A 609 19.23 -26.16 -24.82
N ASP A 610 20.09 -27.17 -24.77
CA ASP A 610 20.97 -27.57 -25.89
C ASP A 610 20.20 -28.44 -26.91
N ASP A 611 19.04 -27.95 -27.35
CA ASP A 611 18.19 -28.57 -28.36
C ASP A 611 17.59 -27.48 -29.26
N ARG A 612 18.28 -27.17 -30.37
CA ARG A 612 17.86 -26.13 -31.31
C ARG A 612 16.63 -26.54 -32.12
N ASP A 613 16.49 -27.82 -32.42
CA ASP A 613 15.37 -28.34 -33.18
C ASP A 613 14.08 -28.24 -32.37
N TYR A 614 14.14 -28.50 -31.05
CA TYR A 614 13.04 -28.24 -30.13
C TYR A 614 12.58 -26.79 -30.16
N LEU A 615 13.51 -25.83 -30.01
CA LEU A 615 13.17 -24.40 -30.05
C LEU A 615 12.55 -24.00 -31.40
N LYS A 616 13.00 -24.60 -32.52
CA LYS A 616 12.48 -24.35 -33.87
C LYS A 616 11.11 -24.96 -34.16
N ARG A 617 10.55 -25.77 -33.26
CA ARG A 617 9.15 -26.21 -33.33
C ARG A 617 8.18 -25.25 -32.62
N ILE A 618 8.70 -24.43 -31.70
CA ILE A 618 7.91 -23.56 -30.83
C ILE A 618 7.80 -22.15 -31.43
N ARG A 619 6.64 -21.50 -31.28
CA ARG A 619 6.40 -20.12 -31.68
C ARG A 619 6.68 -19.16 -30.51
N LEU A 620 7.32 -18.03 -30.75
CA LEU A 620 7.60 -17.03 -29.70
C LEU A 620 6.50 -15.96 -29.67
N LEU A 621 5.88 -15.76 -28.50
CA LEU A 621 5.04 -14.60 -28.19
C LEU A 621 5.86 -13.58 -27.43
N SER A 622 5.90 -12.33 -27.91
CA SER A 622 6.64 -11.27 -27.24
C SER A 622 6.05 -9.89 -27.50
N VAL A 623 6.67 -8.87 -26.93
CA VAL A 623 6.48 -7.46 -27.31
C VAL A 623 7.62 -6.96 -28.21
N ASN A 624 7.44 -5.79 -28.81
CA ASN A 624 8.30 -5.20 -29.83
C ASN A 624 9.78 -5.02 -29.44
N GLY A 625 10.10 -4.95 -28.15
CA GLY A 625 11.48 -4.80 -27.65
C GLY A 625 12.29 -6.10 -27.52
N ILE A 626 11.85 -7.23 -28.09
CA ILE A 626 12.56 -8.51 -27.93
C ILE A 626 13.95 -8.50 -28.59
N HIS A 627 14.93 -9.08 -27.90
CA HIS A 627 16.28 -9.19 -28.45
C HIS A 627 16.30 -10.03 -29.74
N PRO A 628 16.95 -9.57 -30.83
CA PRO A 628 17.04 -10.31 -32.10
C PRO A 628 17.61 -11.72 -31.98
N ASP A 629 18.70 -11.91 -31.22
CA ASP A 629 19.27 -13.25 -30.95
C ASP A 629 18.24 -14.20 -30.32
N THR A 630 17.41 -13.71 -29.39
CA THR A 630 16.36 -14.52 -28.73
C THR A 630 15.26 -14.87 -29.71
N ALA A 631 14.77 -13.91 -30.49
CA ALA A 631 13.74 -14.13 -31.50
C ALA A 631 14.19 -15.16 -32.56
N ALA A 632 15.46 -15.13 -32.95
CA ALA A 632 16.04 -16.04 -33.92
C ALA A 632 16.07 -17.51 -33.46
N LEU A 633 15.85 -17.81 -32.17
CA LEU A 633 15.82 -19.19 -31.66
C LEU A 633 14.58 -19.97 -32.07
N PHE A 634 13.45 -19.29 -32.27
CA PHE A 634 12.14 -19.91 -32.39
C PHE A 634 11.70 -20.07 -33.86
N LYS A 635 10.61 -20.80 -34.07
CA LYS A 635 10.00 -21.06 -35.40
C LYS A 635 9.59 -19.76 -36.10
N GLU A 636 8.86 -18.93 -35.36
CA GLU A 636 8.38 -17.61 -35.76
C GLU A 636 8.22 -16.75 -34.50
N THR A 637 8.27 -15.43 -34.67
CA THR A 637 8.08 -14.46 -33.58
C THR A 637 6.85 -13.60 -33.86
N LEU A 638 5.97 -13.53 -32.87
CA LEU A 638 4.65 -12.92 -32.92
C LEU A 638 4.56 -11.81 -31.87
N LEU A 639 4.38 -10.57 -32.33
CA LEU A 639 4.56 -9.39 -31.50
C LEU A 639 3.27 -8.61 -31.25
N CYS A 640 3.19 -8.02 -30.06
CA CYS A 640 2.36 -6.85 -29.78
C CYS A 640 3.24 -5.65 -29.44
N PHE A 641 2.66 -4.45 -29.42
CA PHE A 641 3.28 -3.33 -28.73
C PHE A 641 3.06 -3.39 -27.22
N LYS A 642 4.03 -2.90 -26.45
CA LYS A 642 3.89 -2.67 -25.01
C LYS A 642 3.61 -1.19 -24.76
N ASP A 643 2.50 -0.90 -24.09
CA ASP A 643 2.13 0.49 -23.81
C ASP A 643 3.15 1.17 -22.90
N GLY A 644 3.43 2.44 -23.19
CA GLY A 644 4.29 3.30 -22.37
C GLY A 644 5.77 3.31 -22.76
N GLU A 645 6.19 2.57 -23.78
CA GLU A 645 7.59 2.56 -24.26
C GLU A 645 7.84 3.53 -25.44
N ALA A 646 9.03 4.11 -25.47
CA ALA A 646 9.50 4.97 -26.55
C ALA A 646 9.50 4.24 -27.89
N SER A 647 9.93 2.99 -27.90
CA SER A 647 9.93 2.11 -29.07
C SER A 647 8.50 1.89 -29.62
N THR A 648 7.52 1.68 -28.73
CA THR A 648 6.10 1.62 -29.11
C THR A 648 5.64 2.94 -29.70
N TYR A 649 5.94 4.08 -29.07
CA TYR A 649 5.55 5.39 -29.62
C TYR A 649 6.07 5.60 -31.05
N VAL A 650 7.35 5.27 -31.30
CA VAL A 650 7.99 5.43 -32.62
C VAL A 650 7.30 4.56 -33.68
N PHE A 651 7.26 3.24 -33.45
CA PHE A 651 6.86 2.29 -34.49
C PHE A 651 5.36 2.15 -34.61
N HIS A 652 4.61 2.20 -33.51
CA HIS A 652 3.16 2.12 -33.55
C HIS A 652 2.57 3.35 -34.26
N ASN A 653 3.06 4.57 -33.98
CA ASN A 653 2.61 5.76 -34.71
C ASN A 653 3.03 5.72 -36.18
N GLY A 654 4.25 5.26 -36.46
CA GLY A 654 4.76 5.10 -37.82
C GLY A 654 3.91 4.16 -38.69
N LEU A 655 3.49 3.02 -38.11
CA LEU A 655 2.59 2.04 -38.74
C LEU A 655 1.17 2.59 -38.86
N LYS A 656 0.64 3.25 -37.81
CA LYS A 656 -0.70 3.84 -37.81
C LYS A 656 -0.86 4.93 -38.87
N LYS A 657 0.14 5.80 -39.04
CA LYS A 657 0.18 6.82 -40.12
C LYS A 657 0.10 6.19 -41.53
N ARG A 658 0.45 4.91 -41.65
CA ARG A 658 0.42 4.12 -42.90
C ARG A 658 -0.79 3.17 -42.99
N GLY A 659 -1.76 3.30 -42.08
CA GLY A 659 -3.01 2.54 -42.11
C GLY A 659 -3.00 1.22 -41.34
N PHE A 660 -1.90 0.88 -40.65
CA PHE A 660 -1.80 -0.36 -39.87
C PHE A 660 -2.07 -0.09 -38.39
N ASN A 661 -3.16 -0.67 -37.87
CA ASN A 661 -3.53 -0.53 -36.46
C ASN A 661 -3.16 -1.80 -35.68
N VAL A 662 -2.02 -1.76 -34.99
CA VAL A 662 -1.45 -2.89 -34.26
C VAL A 662 -1.96 -2.93 -32.82
N ALA A 663 -2.08 -4.12 -32.24
CA ALA A 663 -2.44 -4.27 -30.84
C ALA A 663 -1.34 -3.76 -29.91
N SER A 664 -1.75 -3.06 -28.85
CA SER A 664 -0.89 -2.62 -27.76
C SER A 664 -1.44 -3.11 -26.43
N LEU A 665 -0.56 -3.49 -25.51
CA LEU A 665 -0.90 -4.16 -24.26
C LEU A 665 -0.58 -3.26 -23.05
N ALA A 666 -1.61 -2.94 -22.27
CA ALA A 666 -1.53 -2.06 -21.10
C ALA A 666 -1.10 -2.77 -19.81
N TYR A 667 -1.25 -4.11 -19.73
CA TYR A 667 -1.05 -4.91 -18.51
C TYR A 667 -0.03 -6.03 -18.73
N ALA A 668 0.93 -5.85 -19.64
CA ALA A 668 1.89 -6.90 -20.02
C ALA A 668 3.07 -7.08 -19.06
N TYR A 669 3.17 -6.29 -17.99
CA TYR A 669 4.30 -6.23 -17.05
C TYR A 669 3.81 -6.46 -15.61
N PRO A 670 4.70 -6.66 -14.60
CA PRO A 670 6.15 -6.79 -14.68
C PRO A 670 6.65 -8.19 -15.06
N THR A 671 5.78 -9.22 -15.08
CA THR A 671 6.21 -10.60 -15.37
C THR A 671 5.77 -11.10 -16.74
N VAL A 672 6.42 -12.16 -17.23
CA VAL A 672 5.99 -12.85 -18.46
C VAL A 672 4.58 -13.43 -18.33
N THR A 673 4.14 -13.80 -17.13
CA THR A 673 2.76 -14.27 -16.92
C THR A 673 1.73 -13.16 -17.13
N ASN A 674 2.06 -11.90 -16.79
CA ASN A 674 1.24 -10.74 -17.15
C ASN A 674 1.12 -10.55 -18.66
N LEU A 675 2.25 -10.64 -19.37
CA LEU A 675 2.30 -10.58 -20.82
C LEU A 675 1.35 -11.61 -21.44
N VAL A 676 1.52 -12.88 -21.10
CA VAL A 676 0.74 -13.95 -21.72
C VAL A 676 -0.75 -13.79 -21.43
N MET A 677 -1.12 -13.46 -20.19
CA MET A 677 -2.53 -13.27 -19.86
C MET A 677 -3.15 -12.12 -20.66
N ASN A 678 -2.50 -10.95 -20.69
CA ASN A 678 -3.03 -9.81 -21.43
C ASN A 678 -3.06 -10.07 -22.95
N TYR A 679 -2.01 -10.70 -23.49
CA TYR A 679 -1.89 -11.03 -24.91
C TYR A 679 -2.97 -12.04 -25.33
N ALA A 680 -3.14 -13.14 -24.60
CA ALA A 680 -4.11 -14.17 -24.93
C ALA A 680 -5.56 -13.67 -24.79
N ILE A 681 -5.85 -12.80 -23.82
CA ILE A 681 -7.14 -12.08 -23.74
C ILE A 681 -7.34 -11.22 -25.01
N LYS A 682 -6.31 -10.49 -25.44
CA LYS A 682 -6.36 -9.61 -26.62
C LYS A 682 -6.58 -10.38 -27.92
N LEU A 683 -5.94 -11.55 -28.05
CA LEU A 683 -6.17 -12.52 -29.14
C LEU A 683 -7.61 -13.06 -29.15
N GLY A 684 -8.29 -13.13 -28.00
CA GLY A 684 -9.71 -13.52 -27.94
C GLY A 684 -9.98 -14.84 -27.22
N PHE A 685 -8.98 -15.50 -26.64
CA PHE A 685 -9.16 -16.74 -25.88
C PHE A 685 -10.05 -16.52 -24.64
N LYS A 686 -10.88 -17.51 -24.30
CA LYS A 686 -11.94 -17.33 -23.29
C LYS A 686 -11.71 -18.09 -22.00
N GLN A 687 -10.94 -19.18 -22.05
CA GLN A 687 -10.77 -20.10 -20.93
C GLN A 687 -9.28 -20.29 -20.65
N PHE A 688 -8.88 -20.08 -19.40
CA PHE A 688 -7.48 -20.03 -18.99
C PHE A 688 -7.27 -20.88 -17.73
N TYR A 689 -6.15 -21.59 -17.67
CA TYR A 689 -5.71 -22.36 -16.51
C TYR A 689 -4.28 -21.95 -16.16
N LEU A 690 -4.07 -21.51 -14.92
CA LEU A 690 -2.79 -20.98 -14.46
C LEU A 690 -2.02 -22.04 -13.67
N PHE A 691 -0.86 -22.44 -14.18
CA PHE A 691 0.04 -23.41 -13.54
C PHE A 691 1.38 -22.75 -13.20
N GLY A 692 1.88 -22.93 -11.97
CA GLY A 692 3.14 -22.30 -11.54
C GLY A 692 3.13 -20.77 -11.56
N VAL A 693 1.95 -20.14 -11.45
CA VAL A 693 1.77 -18.68 -11.36
C VAL A 693 1.59 -18.29 -9.89
N ASP A 694 2.59 -18.63 -9.08
CA ASP A 694 2.43 -18.59 -7.62
C ASP A 694 2.40 -17.15 -7.09
N LEU A 695 3.21 -16.26 -7.67
CA LEU A 695 3.36 -14.84 -7.28
C LEU A 695 3.50 -14.65 -5.75
N GLY A 696 4.10 -15.63 -5.09
CA GLY A 696 4.23 -15.75 -3.65
C GLY A 696 4.96 -17.02 -3.30
N PHE A 697 5.20 -17.21 -2.01
CA PHE A 697 5.95 -18.32 -1.48
C PHE A 697 5.32 -18.81 -0.17
N ILE A 698 5.25 -20.14 -0.03
CA ILE A 698 4.82 -20.83 1.18
C ILE A 698 5.95 -20.78 2.24
N ASP A 699 7.18 -20.99 1.78
CA ASP A 699 8.42 -20.81 2.52
C ASP A 699 9.28 -19.78 1.79
N ILE A 700 9.77 -18.76 2.48
CA ILE A 700 10.69 -17.73 1.94
C ILE A 700 11.93 -18.36 1.29
N ASN A 701 12.26 -19.61 1.58
CA ASN A 701 13.38 -20.30 0.96
C ASN A 701 13.03 -21.07 -0.31
N GLN A 702 11.80 -21.00 -0.85
CA GLN A 702 11.40 -21.69 -2.10
C GLN A 702 10.67 -20.75 -3.06
N HIS A 703 11.39 -20.15 -4.02
CA HIS A 703 10.85 -19.12 -4.93
C HIS A 703 10.68 -19.56 -6.41
N HIS A 704 11.26 -20.70 -6.82
CA HIS A 704 11.18 -21.27 -8.17
C HIS A 704 11.10 -22.80 -8.11
N SER A 705 10.56 -23.45 -9.14
CA SER A 705 10.59 -24.92 -9.32
C SER A 705 12.00 -25.48 -9.17
N GLN A 706 12.14 -26.68 -8.58
CA GLN A 706 13.43 -27.36 -8.39
C GLN A 706 14.13 -27.69 -9.72
N HIS A 707 13.38 -27.72 -10.83
CA HIS A 707 13.90 -28.01 -12.16
C HIS A 707 14.37 -26.76 -12.94
N SER A 708 14.15 -25.57 -12.38
CA SER A 708 14.50 -24.28 -12.98
C SER A 708 16.02 -24.06 -13.11
N ALA A 709 16.41 -23.03 -13.86
CA ALA A 709 17.81 -22.68 -14.06
C ALA A 709 18.45 -21.88 -12.90
N TYR A 710 17.68 -21.59 -11.85
CA TYR A 710 18.14 -20.90 -10.63
C TYR A 710 18.67 -21.84 -9.53
N TYR A 711 18.64 -23.16 -9.76
CA TYR A 711 19.22 -24.19 -8.88
C TYR A 711 20.41 -24.88 -9.56
N LYS A 712 21.48 -25.11 -8.79
CA LYS A 712 22.62 -25.92 -9.22
C LYS A 712 22.28 -27.41 -9.20
N THR A 713 23.12 -28.24 -9.83
CA THR A 713 22.97 -29.71 -9.89
C THR A 713 22.97 -30.39 -8.51
N ASP A 714 23.42 -29.69 -7.47
CA ASP A 714 23.43 -30.14 -6.07
C ASP A 714 22.21 -29.65 -5.24
N GLY A 715 21.25 -28.97 -5.87
CA GLY A 715 20.05 -28.45 -5.21
C GLY A 715 20.24 -27.12 -4.47
N SER A 716 21.45 -26.55 -4.45
CA SER A 716 21.71 -25.25 -3.81
C SER A 716 21.26 -24.07 -4.68
N GLN A 717 20.70 -23.04 -4.03
CA GLN A 717 20.22 -21.82 -4.68
C GLN A 717 21.38 -20.92 -5.14
N VAL A 718 21.23 -20.31 -6.32
CA VAL A 718 22.19 -19.32 -6.83
C VAL A 718 22.06 -17.96 -6.11
N TYR A 719 20.93 -17.69 -5.43
CA TYR A 719 20.62 -16.41 -4.78
C TYR A 719 19.86 -16.59 -3.45
N ASN A 720 20.36 -16.04 -2.34
CA ASN A 720 19.72 -16.12 -1.01
C ASN A 720 18.86 -14.87 -0.75
N TYR A 721 17.53 -15.02 -0.86
CA TYR A 721 16.56 -13.92 -0.84
C TYR A 721 16.25 -13.38 0.57
N GLN A 722 16.23 -14.27 1.58
CA GLN A 722 15.80 -13.95 2.95
C GLN A 722 16.71 -12.93 3.66
N ARG A 723 18.02 -12.97 3.39
CA ARG A 723 19.00 -12.01 3.95
C ARG A 723 18.87 -10.59 3.40
N ARG A 724 18.18 -10.37 2.27
CA ARG A 724 18.23 -9.09 1.53
C ARG A 724 16.90 -8.35 1.45
N HIS A 725 15.76 -9.03 1.62
CA HIS A 725 14.43 -8.47 1.30
C HIS A 725 13.38 -8.55 2.43
N GLY A 726 13.73 -9.06 3.62
CA GLY A 726 12.77 -9.21 4.72
C GLY A 726 11.75 -10.33 4.47
N GLY A 727 10.98 -10.72 5.48
CA GLY A 727 10.16 -11.94 5.51
C GLY A 727 8.94 -12.00 4.56
N GLY A 728 8.86 -11.14 3.54
CA GLY A 728 7.70 -11.04 2.63
C GLY A 728 6.47 -10.38 3.28
N VAL A 729 5.53 -9.94 2.43
CA VAL A 729 4.23 -9.37 2.84
C VAL A 729 3.21 -10.51 2.93
N PRO A 730 2.48 -10.68 4.05
CA PRO A 730 1.44 -11.70 4.14
C PRO A 730 0.30 -11.41 3.16
N SER A 731 -0.23 -12.45 2.53
CA SER A 731 -1.30 -12.37 1.53
C SER A 731 -2.17 -13.63 1.57
N THR A 732 -3.43 -13.51 1.14
CA THR A 732 -4.32 -14.68 1.06
C THR A 732 -3.84 -15.64 -0.02
N GLY A 733 -3.75 -16.93 0.31
CA GLY A 733 -3.39 -17.98 -0.65
C GLY A 733 -4.56 -18.43 -1.50
N ASN A 734 -4.27 -19.05 -2.65
CA ASN A 734 -5.26 -19.62 -3.56
C ASN A 734 -5.95 -20.85 -2.92
N PHE A 735 -5.16 -21.74 -2.32
CA PHE A 735 -5.63 -22.93 -1.60
C PHE A 735 -5.38 -22.86 -0.09
N ARG A 736 -4.70 -21.80 0.38
CA ARG A 736 -4.24 -21.67 1.77
C ARG A 736 -4.79 -20.38 2.41
N PRO A 737 -5.02 -20.36 3.74
CA PRO A 737 -5.44 -19.14 4.43
C PRO A 737 -4.46 -17.97 4.22
N MET A 738 -3.15 -18.27 4.20
CA MET A 738 -2.08 -17.28 4.09
C MET A 738 -0.87 -17.84 3.35
N VAL A 739 -0.22 -16.99 2.56
CA VAL A 739 1.09 -17.14 1.92
C VAL A 739 1.85 -15.82 2.06
N TYR A 740 3.13 -15.78 1.71
CA TYR A 740 3.92 -14.54 1.66
C TYR A 740 4.17 -14.11 0.21
N THR A 741 4.27 -12.82 -0.04
CA THR A 741 4.60 -12.26 -1.35
C THR A 741 5.64 -11.13 -1.24
N LYS A 742 6.04 -10.54 -2.35
CA LYS A 742 6.94 -9.39 -2.42
C LYS A 742 6.28 -8.26 -3.23
N PRO A 743 6.70 -6.99 -3.05
CA PRO A 743 6.08 -5.85 -3.72
C PRO A 743 5.91 -6.02 -5.24
N GLU A 744 6.92 -6.54 -5.95
CA GLU A 744 6.85 -6.70 -7.41
C GLU A 744 5.85 -7.79 -7.83
N PHE A 745 5.70 -8.85 -7.01
CA PHE A 745 4.71 -9.89 -7.25
C PHE A 745 3.30 -9.42 -6.91
N ASP A 746 3.12 -8.56 -5.92
CA ASP A 746 1.81 -7.97 -5.64
C ASP A 746 1.35 -7.03 -6.76
N VAL A 747 2.25 -6.22 -7.33
CA VAL A 747 1.96 -5.43 -8.54
C VAL A 747 1.60 -6.35 -9.71
N SER A 748 2.35 -7.44 -9.90
CA SER A 748 2.03 -8.47 -10.91
C SER A 748 0.63 -9.05 -10.72
N ARG A 749 0.26 -9.41 -9.48
CA ARG A 749 -1.07 -9.91 -9.13
C ARG A 749 -2.13 -8.87 -9.48
N LYS A 750 -2.00 -7.63 -9.02
CA LYS A 750 -2.95 -6.52 -9.31
C LYS A 750 -3.13 -6.29 -10.81
N LEU A 751 -2.06 -6.34 -11.61
CA LEU A 751 -2.16 -6.17 -13.07
C LEU A 751 -2.82 -7.36 -13.78
N LEU A 752 -2.63 -8.59 -13.30
CA LEU A 752 -3.41 -9.76 -13.78
C LEU A 752 -4.91 -9.56 -13.51
N GLU A 753 -5.27 -9.16 -12.29
CA GLU A 753 -6.66 -8.88 -11.89
C GLU A 753 -7.29 -7.79 -12.76
N GLN A 754 -6.51 -6.78 -13.15
CA GLN A 754 -6.94 -5.74 -14.08
C GLN A 754 -7.12 -6.23 -15.51
N ALA A 755 -6.17 -7.02 -16.02
CA ALA A 755 -6.31 -7.62 -17.35
C ALA A 755 -7.59 -8.47 -17.45
N ILE A 756 -7.88 -9.26 -16.41
CA ILE A 756 -9.08 -10.09 -16.31
C ILE A 756 -10.34 -9.22 -16.25
N SER A 757 -10.40 -8.27 -15.31
CA SER A 757 -11.60 -7.44 -15.11
C SER A 757 -11.90 -6.51 -16.29
N LYS A 758 -10.87 -6.05 -17.01
CA LYS A 758 -11.01 -5.17 -18.18
C LYS A 758 -10.98 -5.92 -19.52
N ALA A 759 -11.17 -7.23 -19.53
CA ALA A 759 -11.22 -8.03 -20.75
C ALA A 759 -12.34 -7.61 -21.73
N GLY A 760 -13.35 -6.87 -21.26
CA GLY A 760 -14.47 -6.38 -22.09
C GLY A 760 -15.46 -7.47 -22.50
N ARG A 761 -15.27 -8.70 -22.02
CA ARG A 761 -16.11 -9.88 -22.25
C ARG A 761 -15.92 -10.87 -21.09
N LYS A 762 -16.82 -11.85 -20.99
CA LYS A 762 -16.66 -12.95 -20.04
C LYS A 762 -15.41 -13.78 -20.40
N VAL A 763 -14.54 -13.97 -19.42
CA VAL A 763 -13.40 -14.88 -19.43
C VAL A 763 -13.51 -15.79 -18.21
N GLU A 764 -13.12 -17.04 -18.36
CA GLU A 764 -13.04 -18.02 -17.27
C GLU A 764 -11.58 -18.30 -16.99
N VAL A 765 -11.16 -18.06 -15.76
CA VAL A 765 -9.76 -18.18 -15.36
C VAL A 765 -9.69 -19.05 -14.12
N TYR A 766 -9.06 -20.20 -14.25
CA TYR A 766 -8.88 -21.16 -13.17
C TYR A 766 -7.44 -21.08 -12.66
N ASN A 767 -7.29 -20.76 -11.38
CA ASN A 767 -5.98 -20.73 -10.73
C ASN A 767 -5.67 -22.11 -10.15
N CYS A 768 -4.74 -22.82 -10.80
CA CYS A 768 -4.28 -24.15 -10.40
C CYS A 768 -2.97 -24.10 -9.60
N SER A 769 -2.50 -22.91 -9.26
CA SER A 769 -1.23 -22.69 -8.57
C SER A 769 -1.42 -22.58 -7.06
N ASP A 770 -0.53 -23.19 -6.28
CA ASP A 770 -0.51 -23.08 -4.80
C ASP A 770 0.28 -21.85 -4.36
N GLY A 771 -0.23 -20.68 -4.75
CA GLY A 771 0.38 -19.37 -4.48
C GLY A 771 -0.63 -18.35 -3.96
N VAL A 772 -0.47 -17.08 -4.31
CA VAL A 772 -1.39 -16.01 -3.92
C VAL A 772 -2.75 -16.18 -4.62
N LYS A 773 -3.82 -15.77 -3.94
CA LYS A 773 -5.14 -15.66 -4.52
C LYS A 773 -5.17 -14.50 -5.51
N ILE A 774 -5.62 -14.76 -6.74
CA ILE A 774 -5.77 -13.74 -7.79
C ILE A 774 -7.27 -13.45 -7.97
N LYS A 775 -7.70 -12.21 -7.73
CA LYS A 775 -9.10 -11.80 -7.91
C LYS A 775 -9.55 -11.96 -9.37
N GLY A 776 -10.78 -12.44 -9.55
CA GLY A 776 -11.31 -12.76 -10.89
C GLY A 776 -10.93 -14.15 -11.40
N THR A 777 -10.23 -14.96 -10.59
CA THR A 777 -9.96 -16.38 -10.87
C THR A 777 -10.76 -17.29 -9.93
N ILE A 778 -10.95 -18.54 -10.34
CA ILE A 778 -11.56 -19.62 -9.56
C ILE A 778 -10.44 -20.58 -9.14
N ALA A 779 -10.29 -20.83 -7.84
CA ALA A 779 -9.34 -21.83 -7.35
C ALA A 779 -9.78 -23.23 -7.82
N LEU A 780 -8.89 -23.95 -8.51
CA LEU A 780 -9.17 -25.27 -9.05
C LEU A 780 -7.93 -26.15 -8.92
N GLN A 781 -8.02 -27.25 -8.19
CA GLN A 781 -6.91 -28.20 -8.12
C GLN A 781 -6.71 -28.88 -9.48
N PRO A 782 -5.45 -29.12 -9.92
CA PRO A 782 -5.16 -29.78 -11.20
C PRO A 782 -5.91 -31.11 -11.43
N GLU A 783 -6.07 -31.92 -10.39
CA GLU A 783 -6.81 -33.21 -10.44
C GLU A 783 -8.31 -33.06 -10.71
N ASN A 784 -8.87 -31.87 -10.51
CA ASN A 784 -10.29 -31.58 -10.72
C ASN A 784 -10.56 -30.94 -12.10
N ILE A 785 -9.55 -30.84 -12.95
CA ILE A 785 -9.74 -30.33 -14.31
C ILE A 785 -10.55 -31.35 -15.11
N LEU A 786 -11.65 -30.88 -15.69
CA LEU A 786 -12.46 -31.61 -16.66
C LEU A 786 -12.63 -30.71 -17.88
N LEU A 787 -12.05 -31.10 -19.00
CA LEU A 787 -12.19 -30.38 -20.25
C LEU A 787 -13.39 -30.92 -21.03
N GLU A 788 -14.21 -30.02 -21.57
CA GLU A 788 -15.25 -30.39 -22.52
C GLU A 788 -14.61 -30.81 -23.85
N ALA A 789 -15.23 -31.75 -24.55
CA ALA A 789 -14.78 -32.16 -25.88
C ALA A 789 -14.81 -30.95 -26.82
N THR A 790 -13.68 -30.62 -27.42
CA THR A 790 -13.57 -29.51 -28.37
C THR A 790 -13.96 -29.94 -29.79
N ASP A 791 -14.60 -29.05 -30.54
CA ASP A 791 -14.90 -29.23 -31.97
C ASP A 791 -13.63 -29.13 -32.85
N VAL A 792 -12.48 -28.76 -32.26
CA VAL A 792 -11.20 -28.63 -32.95
C VAL A 792 -10.57 -30.00 -33.19
N LYS A 793 -10.68 -30.51 -34.42
CA LYS A 793 -10.14 -31.82 -34.83
C LYS A 793 -8.63 -31.81 -35.11
N ASP A 794 -8.11 -30.70 -35.65
CA ASP A 794 -6.68 -30.52 -35.93
C ASP A 794 -6.23 -29.19 -35.32
N LYS A 795 -5.61 -29.29 -34.13
CA LYS A 795 -5.17 -28.13 -33.37
C LYS A 795 -4.18 -27.26 -34.13
N GLU A 796 -3.19 -27.84 -34.81
CA GLU A 796 -2.14 -27.06 -35.48
C GLU A 796 -2.68 -26.34 -36.71
N THR A 797 -3.54 -26.99 -37.49
CA THR A 797 -4.15 -26.36 -38.66
C THR A 797 -5.05 -25.19 -38.26
N GLU A 798 -5.91 -25.37 -37.26
CA GLU A 798 -6.80 -24.31 -36.78
C GLU A 798 -6.02 -23.17 -36.10
N LEU A 799 -4.95 -23.49 -35.36
CA LEU A 799 -4.09 -22.48 -34.76
C LEU A 799 -3.35 -21.67 -35.84
N ALA A 800 -2.82 -22.32 -36.88
CA ALA A 800 -2.19 -21.64 -38.00
C ALA A 800 -3.17 -20.71 -38.75
N GLY A 801 -4.42 -21.16 -38.95
CA GLY A 801 -5.49 -20.34 -39.53
C GLY A 801 -5.80 -19.10 -38.70
N LEU A 802 -5.92 -19.25 -37.38
CA LEU A 802 -6.09 -18.14 -36.45
C LEU A 802 -4.93 -17.13 -36.54
N LEU A 803 -3.69 -17.61 -36.49
CA LEU A 803 -2.51 -16.74 -36.57
C LEU A 803 -2.39 -16.04 -37.92
N GLN A 804 -2.80 -16.69 -39.02
CA GLN A 804 -2.82 -16.07 -40.34
C GLN A 804 -3.82 -14.90 -40.40
N ALA A 805 -5.00 -15.05 -39.81
CA ALA A 805 -6.01 -14.00 -39.74
C ALA A 805 -5.68 -12.91 -38.70
N ALA A 806 -5.08 -13.29 -37.57
CA ALA A 806 -4.88 -12.38 -36.45
C ALA A 806 -3.71 -11.41 -36.61
N TYR A 807 -2.69 -11.76 -37.39
CA TYR A 807 -1.46 -10.97 -37.52
C TYR A 807 -1.30 -10.39 -38.92
N PHE A 808 -0.81 -9.16 -38.98
CA PHE A 808 -0.42 -8.56 -40.26
C PHE A 808 0.70 -9.36 -40.95
N PRO A 809 0.80 -9.27 -42.29
CA PRO A 809 2.00 -9.65 -43.03
C PRO A 809 3.24 -8.88 -42.55
N ALA A 810 4.43 -9.37 -42.94
CA ALA A 810 5.70 -8.74 -42.61
C ALA A 810 5.77 -7.27 -43.08
N PHE A 811 6.38 -6.41 -42.25
CA PHE A 811 6.52 -4.98 -42.48
C PHE A 811 7.97 -4.56 -42.83
N SER A 812 8.78 -5.47 -43.37
CA SER A 812 10.22 -5.24 -43.61
C SER A 812 10.53 -3.91 -44.31
N GLU A 813 9.78 -3.60 -45.38
CA GLU A 813 9.94 -2.38 -46.18
C GLU A 813 9.54 -1.08 -45.44
N LEU A 814 8.90 -1.18 -44.27
CA LEU A 814 8.45 -0.04 -43.48
C LEU A 814 9.44 0.35 -42.37
N ALA A 815 10.45 -0.46 -42.07
CA ALA A 815 11.43 -0.17 -41.03
C ALA A 815 12.17 1.15 -41.31
N ASP A 816 12.81 1.27 -42.48
CA ASP A 816 13.55 2.48 -42.88
C ASP A 816 12.65 3.71 -43.00
N PRO A 817 11.49 3.67 -43.70
CA PRO A 817 10.62 4.84 -43.80
C PRO A 817 10.03 5.32 -42.47
N ILE A 818 9.83 4.42 -41.50
CA ILE A 818 9.38 4.81 -40.15
C ILE A 818 10.51 5.51 -39.41
N TYR A 819 11.72 4.96 -39.45
CA TYR A 819 12.85 5.53 -38.71
C TYR A 819 13.39 6.82 -39.36
N ALA A 820 13.40 6.91 -40.69
CA ALA A 820 13.87 8.08 -41.44
C ALA A 820 13.05 9.37 -41.20
N GLN A 821 11.94 9.30 -40.44
CA GLN A 821 11.22 10.50 -40.00
C GLN A 821 12.01 11.33 -38.97
N PHE A 822 12.99 10.72 -38.28
CA PHE A 822 13.84 11.41 -37.31
C PHE A 822 15.06 12.03 -37.99
N ASP A 823 15.28 13.31 -37.73
CA ASP A 823 16.37 14.08 -38.32
C ASP A 823 17.56 14.16 -37.36
N SER A 824 18.70 13.60 -37.78
CA SER A 824 19.93 13.59 -36.98
C SER A 824 20.45 14.99 -36.67
N ALA A 825 20.28 15.96 -37.57
CA ALA A 825 20.68 17.34 -37.34
C ALA A 825 19.76 18.04 -36.30
N VAL A 826 18.47 17.70 -36.29
CA VAL A 826 17.53 18.18 -35.26
C VAL A 826 17.86 17.58 -33.90
N PHE A 827 18.20 16.28 -33.84
CA PHE A 827 18.67 15.62 -32.62
C PHE A 827 19.96 16.27 -32.10
N GLU A 828 20.98 16.42 -32.93
CA GLU A 828 22.25 17.06 -32.56
C GLU A 828 22.05 18.50 -32.07
N SER A 829 21.25 19.29 -32.77
CA SER A 829 20.91 20.66 -32.35
C SER A 829 20.18 20.68 -31.00
N SER A 830 19.30 19.71 -30.75
CA SER A 830 18.57 19.59 -29.48
C SER A 830 19.48 19.19 -28.33
N MET A 831 20.39 18.25 -28.54
CA MET A 831 21.39 17.88 -27.54
C MET A 831 22.32 19.06 -27.21
N GLN A 832 22.78 19.81 -28.21
CA GLN A 832 23.58 21.02 -27.98
C GLN A 832 22.81 22.07 -27.17
N GLN A 833 21.57 22.37 -27.55
CA GLN A 833 20.71 23.29 -26.79
C GLN A 833 20.51 22.85 -25.34
N TRP A 834 20.40 21.55 -25.09
CA TRP A 834 20.26 21.02 -23.73
C TRP A 834 21.55 21.15 -22.93
N LEU A 835 22.69 20.83 -23.53
CA LEU A 835 24.00 21.05 -22.90
C LEU A 835 24.25 22.53 -22.60
N ASP A 836 23.82 23.44 -23.48
CA ASP A 836 23.91 24.89 -23.28
C ASP A 836 23.04 25.35 -22.10
N ILE A 837 21.84 24.77 -21.92
CA ILE A 837 21.00 25.02 -20.74
C ILE A 837 21.76 24.66 -19.46
N LEU A 838 22.55 23.58 -19.50
CA LEU A 838 23.26 23.05 -18.36
C LEU A 838 24.68 23.58 -18.21
N ALA A 839 25.16 24.45 -19.11
CA ALA A 839 26.59 24.75 -19.24
C ALA A 839 27.23 25.36 -17.98
N GLN A 840 26.46 26.10 -17.19
CA GLN A 840 26.94 26.77 -15.98
C GLN A 840 26.47 26.07 -14.71
N ASP A 841 27.33 26.11 -13.69
CA ASP A 841 26.98 25.68 -12.34
C ASP A 841 26.03 26.70 -11.70
N VAL A 842 25.21 26.24 -10.75
CA VAL A 842 24.26 27.11 -10.05
C VAL A 842 24.90 27.69 -8.79
N GLU A 843 24.52 28.92 -8.42
CA GLU A 843 25.11 29.63 -7.28
C GLU A 843 24.23 29.58 -6.03
N ASN A 844 22.94 29.33 -6.20
CA ASN A 844 21.96 29.32 -5.11
C ASN A 844 20.74 28.42 -5.43
N LYS A 845 19.83 28.30 -4.46
CA LYS A 845 18.60 27.50 -4.58
C LYS A 845 17.66 27.97 -5.70
N ALA A 846 17.57 29.27 -5.93
CA ALA A 846 16.70 29.82 -6.97
C ALA A 846 17.21 29.42 -8.37
N ASP A 847 18.52 29.52 -8.60
CA ASP A 847 19.17 29.07 -9.84
C ASP A 847 18.99 27.56 -10.05
N ALA A 848 19.19 26.76 -9.00
CA ALA A 848 18.98 25.31 -9.02
C ALA A 848 17.55 24.95 -9.44
N THR A 849 16.56 25.60 -8.85
CA THR A 849 15.14 25.37 -9.13
C THR A 849 14.78 25.80 -10.55
N ALA A 850 15.26 26.98 -10.98
CA ALA A 850 15.03 27.50 -12.33
C ALA A 850 15.67 26.61 -13.41
N LEU A 851 16.85 26.05 -13.15
CA LEU A 851 17.54 25.14 -14.06
C LEU A 851 16.74 23.85 -14.28
N ILE A 852 16.22 23.24 -13.21
CA ILE A 852 15.39 22.02 -13.29
C ILE A 852 14.14 22.28 -14.14
N GLU A 853 13.43 23.38 -13.85
CA GLU A 853 12.22 23.76 -14.59
C GLU A 853 12.53 24.03 -16.08
N LYS A 854 13.63 24.73 -16.39
CA LYS A 854 14.05 25.01 -17.76
C LYS A 854 14.35 23.73 -18.55
N GLN A 855 14.99 22.74 -17.92
CA GLN A 855 15.21 21.43 -18.54
C GLN A 855 13.89 20.69 -18.82
N TRP A 856 12.97 20.69 -17.86
CA TRP A 856 11.67 20.05 -18.03
C TRP A 856 10.87 20.68 -19.18
N GLN A 857 10.82 22.01 -19.23
CA GLN A 857 10.18 22.74 -20.32
C GLN A 857 10.85 22.49 -21.67
N PHE A 858 12.18 22.37 -21.69
CA PHE A 858 12.92 22.00 -22.90
C PHE A 858 12.48 20.62 -23.41
N LEU A 859 12.48 19.60 -22.55
CA LEU A 859 12.06 18.24 -22.92
C LEU A 859 10.61 18.18 -23.42
N ARG A 860 9.68 18.88 -22.76
CA ARG A 860 8.28 18.95 -23.21
C ARG A 860 8.14 19.58 -24.59
N LYS A 861 8.94 20.59 -24.92
CA LYS A 861 8.97 21.19 -26.27
C LYS A 861 9.49 20.23 -27.33
N ARG A 862 10.35 19.26 -26.96
CA ARG A 862 10.82 18.20 -27.86
C ARG A 862 9.80 17.09 -28.04
N ALA A 863 9.04 16.77 -26.98
CA ALA A 863 8.00 15.73 -27.02
C ALA A 863 6.92 15.94 -28.11
N VAL A 864 6.70 17.19 -28.53
CA VAL A 864 5.70 17.55 -29.56
C VAL A 864 6.30 17.73 -30.97
N LYS A 865 7.60 17.51 -31.14
CA LYS A 865 8.28 17.57 -32.45
C LYS A 865 8.43 16.17 -33.02
N ASP A 866 7.57 15.83 -33.98
CA ASP A 866 7.50 14.49 -34.60
C ASP A 866 8.83 13.97 -35.20
N ASN A 867 9.75 14.86 -35.60
CA ASN A 867 11.04 14.51 -36.20
C ASN A 867 12.23 14.52 -35.22
N ASP A 868 11.97 14.71 -33.93
CA ASP A 868 12.99 14.85 -32.88
C ASP A 868 12.94 13.68 -31.89
N ILE A 869 13.95 12.82 -31.93
CA ILE A 869 14.00 11.60 -31.10
C ILE A 869 14.46 11.86 -29.65
N THR A 870 14.91 13.08 -29.34
CA THR A 870 15.53 13.44 -28.04
C THR A 870 14.65 13.05 -26.85
N PHE A 871 13.34 13.35 -26.92
CA PHE A 871 12.42 13.03 -25.84
C PHE A 871 12.29 11.52 -25.63
N CYS A 872 12.16 10.75 -26.72
CA CYS A 872 12.04 9.30 -26.68
C CYS A 872 13.25 8.65 -25.99
N LEU A 873 14.46 9.12 -26.27
CA LEU A 873 15.69 8.55 -25.72
C LEU A 873 15.94 8.93 -24.27
N PHE A 874 15.70 10.19 -23.87
CA PHE A 874 16.22 10.70 -22.60
C PHE A 874 15.17 10.92 -21.51
N HIS A 875 13.87 10.83 -21.80
CA HIS A 875 12.81 11.19 -20.86
C HIS A 875 12.91 10.44 -19.51
N GLY A 876 13.08 9.12 -19.50
CA GLY A 876 13.16 8.36 -18.24
C GLY A 876 14.38 8.72 -17.40
N SER A 877 15.57 8.79 -18.01
CA SER A 877 16.79 9.17 -17.32
C SER A 877 16.77 10.62 -16.83
N ALA A 878 16.17 11.53 -17.61
CA ALA A 878 16.01 12.92 -17.22
C ALA A 878 15.04 13.08 -16.05
N ASN A 879 13.96 12.30 -15.99
CA ASN A 879 13.07 12.29 -14.81
C ASN A 879 13.79 11.81 -13.56
N TYR A 880 14.61 10.76 -13.65
CA TYR A 880 15.44 10.30 -12.53
C TYR A 880 16.38 11.41 -12.06
N MET A 881 17.13 12.02 -12.98
CA MET A 881 18.08 13.08 -12.66
C MET A 881 17.39 14.34 -12.12
N ALA A 882 16.24 14.71 -12.67
CA ALA A 882 15.40 15.77 -12.12
C ALA A 882 14.98 15.44 -10.68
N GLY A 883 14.58 14.19 -10.37
CA GLY A 883 14.25 13.77 -9.01
C GLY A 883 15.43 13.93 -8.04
N VAL A 884 16.64 13.51 -8.44
CA VAL A 884 17.86 13.70 -7.65
C VAL A 884 18.18 15.18 -7.45
N LEU A 885 18.20 15.98 -8.52
CA LEU A 885 18.51 17.40 -8.48
C LEU A 885 17.48 18.19 -7.69
N THR A 886 16.17 17.90 -7.82
CA THR A 886 15.11 18.52 -7.03
C THR A 886 15.32 18.27 -5.55
N LYS A 887 15.71 17.05 -5.15
CA LYS A 887 15.98 16.78 -3.74
C LYS A 887 17.17 17.55 -3.21
N LEU A 888 18.26 17.62 -3.97
CA LEU A 888 19.43 18.42 -3.58
C LEU A 888 19.05 19.89 -3.47
N ALA A 889 18.34 20.44 -4.47
CA ALA A 889 17.87 21.83 -4.49
C ALA A 889 16.96 22.19 -3.32
N ALA A 890 16.07 21.28 -2.90
CA ALA A 890 15.18 21.50 -1.77
C ALA A 890 15.94 21.79 -0.47
N ASN A 891 17.12 21.19 -0.29
CA ASN A 891 17.94 21.28 0.92
C ASN A 891 19.09 22.31 0.84
N ILE A 892 19.21 23.06 -0.26
CA ILE A 892 20.16 24.18 -0.33
C ILE A 892 19.66 25.29 0.62
N THR A 893 20.49 25.68 1.59
CA THR A 893 20.26 26.80 2.49
C THR A 893 21.49 27.70 2.55
N ASP A 894 21.33 28.95 2.98
CA ASP A 894 22.45 29.89 3.12
C ASP A 894 23.50 29.40 4.13
N ASP A 895 23.05 28.62 5.13
CA ASP A 895 23.90 28.06 6.19
C ASP A 895 24.57 26.72 5.82
N ASN A 896 24.14 26.05 4.75
CA ASN A 896 24.65 24.73 4.33
C ASN A 896 24.95 24.69 2.83
N THR A 897 26.20 25.00 2.49
CA THR A 897 26.70 25.01 1.10
C THR A 897 27.03 23.61 0.54
N GLU A 898 26.98 22.55 1.36
CA GLU A 898 27.33 21.20 0.92
C GLU A 898 26.30 20.64 -0.08
N PHE A 899 25.01 20.96 0.08
CA PHE A 899 23.97 20.57 -0.89
C PHE A 899 24.15 21.27 -2.23
N LEU A 900 24.56 22.55 -2.24
CA LEU A 900 24.85 23.29 -3.46
C LEU A 900 26.05 22.68 -4.20
N LYS A 901 27.12 22.36 -3.47
CA LYS A 901 28.29 21.68 -4.02
C LYS A 901 27.93 20.31 -4.60
N THR A 902 27.15 19.53 -3.86
CA THR A 902 26.68 18.21 -4.29
C THR A 902 25.80 18.33 -5.54
N PHE A 903 24.90 19.33 -5.59
CA PHE A 903 24.07 19.62 -6.76
C PHE A 903 24.93 19.85 -8.01
N ASN A 904 25.96 20.70 -7.93
CA ASN A 904 26.85 20.97 -9.06
C ASN A 904 27.69 19.75 -9.46
N GLN A 905 28.07 18.88 -8.51
CA GLN A 905 28.71 17.60 -8.82
C GLN A 905 27.77 16.66 -9.59
N VAL A 906 26.51 16.52 -9.15
CA VAL A 906 25.50 15.75 -9.87
C VAL A 906 25.24 16.33 -11.26
N LEU A 907 25.18 17.67 -11.37
CA LEU A 907 25.00 18.36 -12.64
C LEU A 907 26.15 18.07 -13.61
N ALA A 908 27.40 18.00 -13.14
CA ALA A 908 28.55 17.63 -13.96
C ALA A 908 28.44 16.19 -14.50
N VAL A 909 28.03 15.23 -13.66
CA VAL A 909 27.77 13.84 -14.09
C VAL A 909 26.64 13.81 -15.13
N TRP A 910 25.60 14.63 -14.96
CA TRP A 910 24.49 14.72 -15.89
C TRP A 910 24.89 15.29 -17.26
N ARG A 911 25.77 16.31 -17.31
CA ARG A 911 26.35 16.81 -18.57
C ARG A 911 27.10 15.70 -19.30
N GLY A 912 27.97 14.97 -18.59
CA GLY A 912 28.72 13.85 -19.16
C GLY A 912 27.80 12.74 -19.67
N TYR A 913 26.74 12.42 -18.92
CA TYR A 913 25.72 11.47 -19.35
C TYR A 913 25.07 11.85 -20.70
N LEU A 914 24.67 13.12 -20.87
CA LEU A 914 24.05 13.58 -22.10
C LEU A 914 25.02 13.52 -23.30
N GLN A 915 26.30 13.85 -23.08
CA GLN A 915 27.35 13.75 -24.09
C GLN A 915 27.63 12.30 -24.50
N ASP A 916 27.79 11.41 -23.52
CA ASP A 916 28.02 9.97 -23.74
C ASP A 916 26.82 9.37 -24.49
N GLY A 917 25.59 9.66 -24.05
CA GLY A 917 24.37 9.19 -24.69
C GLY A 917 24.16 9.73 -26.10
N GLN A 918 24.51 10.98 -26.38
CA GLN A 918 24.50 11.52 -27.74
C GLN A 918 25.49 10.76 -28.63
N THR A 919 26.70 10.55 -28.12
CA THR A 919 27.79 9.90 -28.87
C THR A 919 27.44 8.45 -29.21
N HIS A 920 27.00 7.67 -28.22
CA HIS A 920 26.61 6.26 -28.42
C HIS A 920 25.47 6.12 -29.44
N TYR A 921 24.46 6.99 -29.38
CA TYR A 921 23.33 6.93 -30.30
C TYR A 921 23.71 7.32 -31.74
N MET A 922 24.54 8.35 -31.91
CA MET A 922 24.96 8.82 -33.23
C MET A 922 25.90 7.83 -33.92
N GLN A 923 26.74 7.12 -33.17
CA GLN A 923 27.67 6.13 -33.71
C GLN A 923 26.94 4.84 -34.11
N GLU A 924 26.09 4.32 -33.24
CA GLU A 924 25.43 3.02 -33.44
C GLU A 924 23.95 3.06 -33.01
N PRO A 925 23.05 3.68 -33.79
CA PRO A 925 21.64 3.84 -33.42
C PRO A 925 20.87 2.50 -33.37
N PHE A 926 21.39 1.48 -34.04
CA PHE A 926 20.75 0.16 -34.19
C PHE A 926 21.51 -0.96 -33.49
N GLU A 927 22.40 -0.63 -32.56
CA GLU A 927 23.15 -1.62 -31.76
C GLU A 927 22.20 -2.52 -30.95
N PHE A 928 22.58 -3.78 -30.80
CA PHE A 928 21.87 -4.69 -29.91
C PHE A 928 22.35 -4.53 -28.47
N ASP A 929 21.45 -4.72 -27.52
CA ASP A 929 21.85 -4.96 -26.13
C ASP A 929 22.88 -6.11 -26.02
N SER A 930 23.88 -5.94 -25.18
CA SER A 930 24.97 -6.90 -24.99
C SER A 930 25.01 -7.51 -23.58
N VAL A 931 23.98 -7.29 -22.76
CA VAL A 931 23.93 -7.79 -21.38
C VAL A 931 23.93 -9.32 -21.38
N SER A 932 24.99 -9.90 -20.81
CA SER A 932 25.15 -11.35 -20.74
C SER A 932 25.20 -11.84 -19.29
N VAL A 933 24.59 -13.00 -19.06
CA VAL A 933 24.59 -13.70 -17.76
C VAL A 933 25.33 -15.04 -17.82
N GLN A 934 26.12 -15.30 -18.87
CA GLN A 934 26.90 -16.53 -19.02
C GLN A 934 27.83 -16.81 -17.84
N TYR A 935 28.26 -15.77 -17.12
CA TYR A 935 29.07 -15.89 -15.92
C TYR A 935 28.36 -16.66 -14.78
N LEU A 936 27.03 -16.70 -14.75
CA LEU A 936 26.26 -17.46 -13.77
C LEU A 936 26.31 -18.97 -13.99
N PHE A 937 26.61 -19.41 -15.21
CA PHE A 937 26.59 -20.83 -15.61
C PHE A 937 27.97 -21.50 -15.62
N LYS A 938 29.05 -20.72 -15.44
CA LYS A 938 30.41 -21.26 -15.37
C LYS A 938 30.70 -21.76 -13.94
N PRO A 939 31.22 -22.98 -13.75
CA PRO A 939 31.63 -23.43 -12.42
C PRO A 939 32.72 -22.51 -11.87
N VAL A 940 32.58 -22.09 -10.61
CA VAL A 940 33.59 -21.30 -9.90
C VAL A 940 34.90 -22.07 -9.96
N LYS A 941 35.93 -21.52 -10.60
CA LYS A 941 37.27 -22.11 -10.55
C LYS A 941 37.69 -22.16 -9.08
N GLN A 942 37.88 -23.35 -8.54
CA GLN A 942 38.57 -23.54 -7.27
C GLN A 942 39.99 -22.99 -7.47
N GLY A 943 40.26 -21.87 -6.82
CA GLY A 943 41.58 -21.26 -6.70
C GLY A 943 42.07 -21.42 -5.28
#